data_AF-A0A815HZ44-F1
#
_entry.id   AF-A0A815HZ44-F1
#
_cell.length_a   1.000
_cell.length_b   1.000
_cell.length_c   1.000
_cell.angle_alpha   90.00
_cell.angle_beta   90.00
_cell.angle_gamma   90.00
#
_symmetry.space_group_name_H-M   'P 1'
#
loop_
_entity.id
_entity.type
_entity.pdbx_description
1 polymer ?
#
loop_
_entity_poly.entity_id
_entity_poly.type
_entity_poly.pdbx_seq_one_letter_code
_entity_poly.pdbx_strand_id
1 'polypeptide(L)'
;MLHADFETTFKCGYCNMSNVEFKERLFKVTSQDQRRQTFVKQWLEIDMTLLEFIRKYTCIIAHVYCLKMELDSYKSYIDRTQSEYLWLSQLRKMRMKEDNIDENFSETQKYIRYQLRITEQSLSKAITKLINCIQNQEAISGSSVMDMTLLKAYIITFVRQDYRELHDDVEQKKRLLLLKANDVRLVKEFFDLKPNSIQISLARSIWRATIREEETKNGKEYEMSERWNHDLNEHAFNDNKNEFSFDQETCQLLQYVDLNGFSELIDHMDSTDQINEDLKQGISHIRDHFMKENYVLRTSYKGYSLHIFPSNDFKLLCSDYIELTGIYKFIQNMDTIELIEHDQFLFNIVKQVQTKLDDLFCSNCITQRQYDQMRISRSEVELSYLVFALNTPVKGNIYTIRPVVVCNKGPTMRISRYLCNLLWSLFHQLTGCRTFRNGVDVIENFESYARNNYLQSTTLFVTFNIHEICMNFSHEIMIKALEHFLLIYGTQVSMEEELAIETILQLVRLVLENQMVLYGSCLFEQTRGNASGCPLTIPLACIYLCYSQPALMSVLIAQKQQELFGRFQDNLFLTWNRSEDQLHFLFGKPIVVDRHYQSIQIKPFIGTSFHFLDVELSHNKGHLHTRIYHDAVMDQYQLPNQFQAERSSCLPSRLLQSMLMYVVRCCSKEQSFDYERRYLKLVYLLYGFSENFIDNCIEQFYKRFYACEVNYFVDRIPYETLRRRVMKRHAQLVIILFLCYDPLNLLDYTMVDQINQAIDIVVPWMDNMDDNDDDDDNEKIINLSGDEINERRPLYQITRKKYLNIIRQQLQTNNRILLPTYNLYAYYSCELTLMQQKVHEHMTRTGAYRLIMELDQTNPYSLKEFVKKMNNDIMKKLNCVLHNKLITYAQWKQMSTNRSNSQLNTLYFLPDTRQANVPFHPMVRCHHHLTMNISHFLNRLLQPIYDYVTFSTTFNTGADVIDAVERCFDEIFFTWNDSEQRLHDVLHTINRQLLNMPITMSISNDINCLDVNICHLDGNLKIKVVHQLNTEPYSLPYVVGHPRHKYHSLLRAALLRATRCYANVFDFVNELVDIQLSFQYNRFSNDFIIDQIQLFLKEFGESQMNVHGGEKFYDQSLYDHLRHHVFKYHQREKD
;
A
#
# COMPACT_ATOMS: atom_id res chain seq x y z
N MET A 1 20.19 -16.66 18.38
CA MET A 1 19.09 -17.63 18.19
C MET A 1 19.38 -18.97 18.85
N LEU A 2 20.36 -19.78 18.40
CA LEU A 2 20.66 -21.10 19.01
C LEU A 2 20.76 -21.10 20.55
N HIS A 3 21.44 -20.13 21.16
CA HIS A 3 21.61 -20.05 22.62
C HIS A 3 20.31 -19.64 23.36
N ALA A 4 19.46 -18.82 22.75
CA ALA A 4 18.20 -18.40 23.36
C ALA A 4 17.21 -19.57 23.44
N ASP A 5 17.14 -20.39 22.39
CA ASP A 5 16.30 -21.60 22.36
C ASP A 5 16.76 -22.68 23.34
N PHE A 6 18.08 -22.78 23.60
CA PHE A 6 18.62 -23.72 24.59
C PHE A 6 18.25 -23.34 26.03
N GLU A 7 18.24 -22.05 26.37
CA GLU A 7 17.95 -21.59 27.74
C GLU A 7 16.46 -21.58 28.09
N THR A 8 15.57 -21.23 27.15
CA THR A 8 14.13 -21.09 27.41
C THR A 8 13.34 -22.37 27.22
N THR A 9 13.77 -23.25 26.30
CA THR A 9 12.89 -24.31 25.79
C THR A 9 13.17 -25.68 26.43
N PHE A 10 14.38 -25.93 26.94
CA PHE A 10 14.80 -27.29 27.33
C PHE A 10 15.47 -27.43 28.71
N LYS A 11 15.32 -26.46 29.62
CA LYS A 11 15.52 -26.74 31.06
C LYS A 11 14.37 -27.63 31.55
N CYS A 12 14.49 -28.93 31.30
CA CYS A 12 13.52 -29.91 31.77
C CYS A 12 13.51 -29.86 33.30
N GLY A 13 12.47 -29.25 33.85
CA GLY A 13 12.30 -29.05 35.28
C GLY A 13 11.92 -30.34 35.98
N TYR A 14 12.74 -31.41 35.91
CA TYR A 14 12.50 -32.63 36.69
C TYR A 14 12.33 -32.32 38.18
N CYS A 15 12.98 -31.26 38.64
CA CYS A 15 12.89 -30.72 39.99
C CYS A 15 11.54 -30.01 40.27
N ASN A 16 10.83 -29.57 39.23
CA ASN A 16 9.49 -28.95 39.28
C ASN A 16 8.36 -29.95 38.97
N MET A 17 8.67 -31.14 38.45
CA MET A 17 7.67 -32.18 38.19
C MET A 17 7.08 -32.72 39.50
N SER A 18 5.78 -33.00 39.49
CA SER A 18 5.13 -33.66 40.61
C SER A 18 5.74 -35.05 40.82
N ASN A 19 5.69 -35.56 42.07
CA ASN A 19 6.16 -36.91 42.38
C ASN A 19 5.52 -37.99 41.50
N VAL A 20 4.24 -37.81 41.17
CA VAL A 20 3.46 -38.73 40.33
C VAL A 20 3.97 -38.68 38.89
N GLU A 21 4.07 -37.49 38.31
CA GLU A 21 4.52 -37.31 36.93
C GLU A 21 5.95 -37.83 36.72
N PHE A 22 6.87 -37.50 37.64
CA PHE A 22 8.25 -37.96 37.56
C PHE A 22 8.34 -39.50 37.61
N LYS A 23 7.57 -40.14 38.50
CA LYS A 23 7.50 -41.61 38.60
C LYS A 23 6.94 -42.22 37.32
N GLU A 24 5.82 -41.73 36.81
CA GLU A 24 5.19 -42.25 35.59
C GLU A 24 6.11 -42.19 34.38
N ARG A 25 6.81 -41.06 34.19
CA ARG A 25 7.77 -40.90 33.10
C ARG A 25 8.97 -41.82 33.25
N LEU A 26 9.53 -41.92 34.46
CA LEU A 26 10.62 -42.87 34.74
C LEU A 26 10.17 -44.32 34.50
N PHE A 27 8.93 -44.68 34.87
CA PHE A 27 8.39 -46.02 34.66
C PHE A 27 8.19 -46.37 33.19
N LYS A 28 7.78 -45.41 32.35
CA LYS A 28 7.67 -45.64 30.90
C LYS A 28 8.98 -46.14 30.31
N VAL A 29 10.12 -45.65 30.79
CA VAL A 29 11.44 -46.05 30.30
C VAL A 29 11.88 -47.43 30.81
N THR A 30 11.38 -47.86 31.98
CA THR A 30 11.64 -49.19 32.54
C THR A 30 10.78 -50.32 31.95
N SER A 31 9.83 -50.01 31.08
CA SER A 31 8.75 -50.92 30.60
C SER A 31 9.20 -52.12 29.76
N GLN A 32 10.46 -52.20 29.36
CA GLN A 32 10.99 -53.32 28.57
C GLN A 32 11.31 -54.58 29.40
N ASP A 33 11.29 -54.51 30.74
CA ASP A 33 11.52 -55.67 31.63
C ASP A 33 10.52 -55.68 32.80
N GLN A 34 9.43 -56.44 32.67
CA GLN A 34 8.32 -56.52 33.65
C GLN A 34 8.78 -56.94 35.07
N ARG A 35 9.81 -57.80 35.18
CA ARG A 35 10.31 -58.23 36.49
C ARG A 35 11.05 -57.09 37.20
N ARG A 36 11.82 -56.31 36.46
CA ARG A 36 12.54 -55.14 36.99
C ARG A 36 11.62 -53.95 37.25
N GLN A 37 10.56 -53.78 36.45
CA GLN A 37 9.56 -52.73 36.65
C GLN A 37 8.84 -52.87 38.00
N THR A 38 8.47 -54.08 38.38
CA THR A 38 7.80 -54.35 39.67
C THR A 38 8.70 -53.99 40.85
N PHE A 39 10.00 -54.26 40.71
CA PHE A 39 11.02 -53.96 41.71
C PHE A 39 11.29 -52.45 41.85
N VAL A 40 11.49 -51.74 40.73
CA VAL A 40 11.67 -50.28 40.72
C VAL A 40 10.41 -49.56 41.23
N LYS A 41 9.22 -50.09 40.94
CA LYS A 41 7.94 -49.54 41.42
C LYS A 41 7.79 -49.64 42.93
N GLN A 42 8.02 -50.84 43.50
CA GLN A 42 7.99 -51.04 44.94
C GLN A 42 9.00 -50.11 45.65
N TRP A 43 10.16 -49.86 45.05
CA TRP A 43 11.20 -49.02 45.64
C TRP A 43 10.87 -47.53 45.67
N LEU A 44 10.36 -47.00 44.55
CA LEU A 44 9.96 -45.60 44.47
C LEU A 44 8.72 -45.29 45.34
N GLU A 45 7.98 -46.31 45.77
CA GLU A 45 6.83 -46.19 46.66
C GLU A 45 7.20 -46.24 48.16
N ILE A 46 8.31 -46.88 48.53
CA ILE A 46 8.69 -47.09 49.95
C ILE A 46 9.53 -45.95 50.52
N ASP A 47 10.40 -45.32 49.71
CA ASP A 47 11.36 -44.33 50.21
C ASP A 47 11.31 -42.99 49.43
N MET A 48 10.72 -41.99 50.09
CA MET A 48 10.63 -40.63 49.56
C MET A 48 11.99 -39.92 49.48
N THR A 49 12.92 -40.22 50.39
CA THR A 49 14.27 -39.64 50.38
C THR A 49 15.08 -40.14 49.19
N LEU A 50 14.90 -41.41 48.85
CA LEU A 50 15.47 -42.02 47.65
C LEU A 50 14.88 -41.45 46.36
N LEU A 51 13.56 -41.18 46.32
CA LEU A 51 12.92 -40.52 45.18
C LEU A 51 13.48 -39.11 44.94
N GLU A 52 13.66 -38.32 46.01
CA GLU A 52 14.25 -36.99 45.94
C GLU A 52 15.72 -37.05 45.49
N PHE A 53 16.48 -38.03 45.99
CA PHE A 53 17.85 -38.28 45.53
C PHE A 53 17.87 -38.62 44.02
N ILE A 54 17.01 -39.53 43.57
CA ILE A 54 16.88 -39.92 42.15
C ILE A 54 16.51 -38.72 41.29
N ARG A 55 15.54 -37.90 41.73
CA ARG A 55 15.16 -36.67 41.01
C ARG A 55 16.31 -35.69 40.90
N LYS A 56 17.02 -35.45 42.00
CA LYS A 56 18.20 -34.57 42.02
C LYS A 56 19.30 -35.10 41.10
N TYR A 57 19.53 -36.42 41.13
CA TYR A 57 20.49 -37.09 40.27
C TYR A 57 20.10 -36.99 38.79
N THR A 58 18.83 -37.18 38.45
CA THR A 58 18.28 -36.98 37.10
C THR A 58 18.40 -35.52 36.63
N CYS A 59 18.10 -34.54 37.49
CA CYS A 59 18.29 -33.11 37.17
C CYS A 59 19.76 -32.81 36.82
N ILE A 60 20.72 -33.39 37.56
CA ILE A 60 22.16 -33.18 37.31
C ILE A 60 22.59 -33.87 36.01
N ILE A 61 22.15 -35.10 35.75
CA ILE A 61 22.47 -35.82 34.49
C ILE A 61 21.91 -35.09 33.28
N ALA A 62 20.66 -34.61 33.35
CA ALA A 62 20.05 -33.82 32.29
C ALA A 62 20.83 -32.55 31.98
N HIS A 63 21.29 -31.84 33.02
CA HIS A 63 22.10 -30.64 32.84
C HIS A 63 23.46 -30.95 32.20
N VAL A 64 24.14 -32.03 32.62
CA VAL A 64 25.39 -32.48 31.99
C VAL A 64 25.17 -32.86 30.52
N TYR A 65 24.07 -33.55 30.21
CA TYR A 65 23.74 -33.98 28.85
C TYR A 65 23.46 -32.79 27.92
N CYS A 66 22.68 -31.81 28.39
CA CYS A 66 22.38 -30.58 27.64
C CYS A 66 23.64 -29.75 27.34
N LEU A 67 24.47 -29.48 28.37
CA LEU A 67 25.74 -28.76 28.20
C LEU A 67 26.73 -29.49 27.28
N LYS A 68 26.71 -30.83 27.28
CA LYS A 68 27.53 -31.63 26.38
C LYS A 68 27.08 -31.50 24.91
N MET A 69 25.77 -31.52 24.65
CA MET A 69 25.23 -31.31 23.31
C MET A 69 25.51 -29.90 22.78
N GLU A 70 25.36 -28.89 23.63
CA GLU A 70 25.68 -27.50 23.29
C GLU A 70 27.18 -27.34 22.97
N LEU A 71 28.04 -27.93 23.80
CA LEU A 71 29.48 -27.96 23.57
C LEU A 71 29.84 -28.62 22.22
N ASP A 72 29.23 -29.77 21.92
CA ASP A 72 29.49 -30.50 20.68
C ASP A 72 28.96 -29.73 19.45
N SER A 73 27.90 -28.94 19.60
CA SER A 73 27.40 -28.01 18.57
C SER A 73 28.40 -26.90 18.27
N TYR A 74 28.92 -26.22 19.30
CA TYR A 74 29.94 -25.17 19.14
C TYR A 74 31.26 -25.70 18.56
N LYS A 75 31.71 -26.90 18.98
CA LYS A 75 32.89 -27.55 18.40
C LYS A 75 32.68 -27.88 16.92
N SER A 76 31.55 -28.49 16.59
CA SER A 76 31.20 -28.78 15.18
C SER A 76 31.13 -27.51 14.33
N TYR A 77 30.68 -26.38 14.88
CA TYR A 77 30.66 -25.11 14.15
C TYR A 77 32.08 -24.60 13.88
N ILE A 78 32.96 -24.60 14.90
CA ILE A 78 34.35 -24.14 14.79
C ILE A 78 35.15 -25.03 13.83
N ASP A 79 35.06 -26.35 13.98
CA ASP A 79 35.83 -27.31 13.16
C ASP A 79 35.47 -27.16 11.67
N ARG A 80 34.19 -26.97 11.35
CA ARG A 80 33.73 -26.80 9.97
C ARG A 80 34.17 -25.50 9.35
N THR A 81 33.94 -24.40 10.05
CA THR A 81 34.33 -23.07 9.60
C THR A 81 35.86 -22.94 9.46
N GLN A 82 36.64 -23.71 10.21
CA GLN A 82 38.09 -23.88 9.99
C GLN A 82 38.40 -24.74 8.76
N SER A 83 37.72 -25.87 8.57
CA SER A 83 37.93 -26.77 7.42
C SER A 83 37.53 -26.15 6.07
N GLU A 84 36.59 -25.21 6.07
CA GLU A 84 36.10 -24.51 4.88
C GLU A 84 36.82 -23.17 4.64
N TYR A 85 37.91 -22.90 5.37
CA TYR A 85 38.71 -21.66 5.26
C TYR A 85 37.95 -20.35 5.50
N LEU A 86 36.72 -20.41 6.03
CA LEU A 86 35.88 -19.24 6.34
C LEU A 86 36.52 -18.29 7.37
N TRP A 87 37.48 -18.79 8.17
CA TRP A 87 38.24 -17.99 9.13
C TRP A 87 39.62 -17.51 8.67
N LEU A 88 40.01 -17.73 7.41
CA LEU A 88 41.29 -17.21 6.94
C LEU A 88 41.24 -15.68 6.88
N SER A 89 42.06 -15.04 7.71
CA SER A 89 42.29 -13.59 7.82
C SER A 89 42.72 -12.87 6.52
N GLN A 90 42.79 -13.57 5.38
CA GLN A 90 43.25 -13.05 4.09
C GLN A 90 42.12 -12.77 3.08
N LEU A 91 40.85 -12.77 3.50
CA LEU A 91 39.80 -12.11 2.73
C LEU A 91 40.09 -10.59 2.72
N ARG A 92 40.77 -10.12 1.67
CA ARG A 92 41.11 -8.69 1.48
C ARG A 92 39.83 -7.84 1.58
N LYS A 93 39.92 -6.72 2.31
CA LYS A 93 38.89 -5.69 2.54
C LYS A 93 38.02 -5.28 1.33
N MET A 94 38.44 -5.55 0.09
CA MET A 94 37.60 -5.30 -1.09
C MET A 94 36.44 -6.31 -1.24
N ARG A 95 36.64 -7.61 -0.98
CA ARG A 95 35.59 -8.64 -1.12
C ARG A 95 34.41 -8.43 -0.15
N MET A 96 34.68 -8.03 1.09
CA MET A 96 33.62 -7.79 2.08
C MET A 96 32.70 -6.62 1.72
N LYS A 97 33.20 -5.67 0.90
CA LYS A 97 32.43 -4.52 0.42
C LYS A 97 31.57 -4.83 -0.80
N GLU A 98 31.98 -5.78 -1.64
CA GLU A 98 31.25 -6.18 -2.85
C GLU A 98 30.13 -7.20 -2.55
N ASP A 99 30.33 -8.08 -1.56
CA ASP A 99 29.35 -9.13 -1.21
C ASP A 99 28.38 -8.75 -0.08
N ASN A 100 28.42 -7.50 0.43
CA ASN A 100 27.64 -7.05 1.61
C ASN A 100 27.77 -7.99 2.84
N ILE A 101 28.94 -8.61 3.02
CA ILE A 101 29.23 -9.45 4.19
C ILE A 101 29.68 -8.52 5.31
N ASP A 102 28.85 -8.38 6.34
CA ASP A 102 29.04 -7.51 7.50
C ASP A 102 30.44 -7.70 8.15
N GLU A 103 31.09 -6.59 8.55
CA GLU A 103 32.42 -6.58 9.22
C GLU A 103 32.41 -7.35 10.57
N ASN A 104 31.23 -7.72 11.07
CA ASN A 104 30.98 -8.46 12.31
C ASN A 104 31.37 -9.95 12.31
N PHE A 105 31.97 -10.49 11.24
CA PHE A 105 32.44 -11.89 11.23
C PHE A 105 33.50 -12.16 12.32
N SER A 106 34.37 -11.18 12.61
CA SER A 106 35.34 -11.28 13.71
C SER A 106 34.66 -11.34 15.08
N GLU A 107 33.64 -10.51 15.28
CA GLU A 107 32.86 -10.50 16.53
C GLU A 107 32.06 -11.78 16.72
N THR A 108 31.51 -12.34 15.63
CA THR A 108 30.84 -13.64 15.65
C THR A 108 31.81 -14.76 16.06
N GLN A 109 33.05 -14.75 15.55
CA GLN A 109 34.08 -15.71 15.95
C GLN A 109 34.43 -15.59 17.44
N LYS A 110 34.65 -14.36 17.92
CA LYS A 110 34.96 -14.07 19.32
C LYS A 110 33.83 -14.52 20.22
N TYR A 111 32.58 -14.23 19.84
CA TYR A 111 31.38 -14.65 20.56
C TYR A 111 31.27 -16.17 20.65
N ILE A 112 31.45 -16.90 19.55
CA ILE A 112 31.34 -18.37 19.55
C ILE A 112 32.46 -19.00 20.40
N ARG A 113 33.69 -18.49 20.32
CA ARG A 113 34.79 -18.94 21.19
C ARG A 113 34.56 -18.60 22.66
N TYR A 114 33.95 -17.45 22.94
CA TYR A 114 33.55 -17.06 24.29
C TYR A 114 32.49 -18.02 24.86
N GLN A 115 31.44 -18.30 24.09
CA GLN A 115 30.40 -19.25 24.48
C GLN A 115 30.95 -20.66 24.69
N LEU A 116 31.80 -21.14 23.78
CA LEU A 116 32.50 -22.43 23.94
C LEU A 116 33.19 -22.53 25.31
N ARG A 117 33.93 -21.50 25.73
CA ARG A 117 34.63 -21.49 27.03
C ARG A 117 33.65 -21.49 28.21
N ILE A 118 32.55 -20.74 28.13
CA ILE A 118 31.52 -20.71 29.18
C ILE A 118 30.86 -22.08 29.32
N THR A 119 30.49 -22.71 28.21
CA THR A 119 29.87 -24.04 28.19
C THR A 119 30.83 -25.09 28.73
N GLU A 120 32.13 -25.05 28.40
CA GLU A 120 33.16 -25.95 28.96
C GLU A 120 33.29 -25.81 30.48
N GLN A 121 33.35 -24.57 30.99
CA GLN A 121 33.40 -24.30 32.43
C GLN A 121 32.12 -24.77 33.15
N SER A 122 30.96 -24.55 32.54
CA SER A 122 29.67 -24.96 33.08
C SER A 122 29.53 -26.48 33.10
N LEU A 123 29.98 -27.15 32.04
CA LEU A 123 30.01 -28.61 31.94
C LEU A 123 30.94 -29.20 33.01
N SER A 124 32.13 -28.63 33.20
CA SER A 124 33.06 -29.04 34.26
C SER A 124 32.42 -28.94 35.65
N LYS A 125 31.78 -27.80 35.98
CA LYS A 125 31.04 -27.61 37.24
C LYS A 125 29.90 -28.61 37.40
N ALA A 126 29.15 -28.90 36.33
CA ALA A 126 28.05 -29.86 36.36
C ALA A 126 28.56 -31.30 36.59
N ILE A 127 29.70 -31.67 35.97
CA ILE A 127 30.37 -32.96 36.19
C ILE A 127 30.86 -33.08 37.63
N THR A 128 31.48 -32.04 38.20
CA THR A 128 31.88 -32.05 39.63
C THR A 128 30.65 -32.24 40.55
N LYS A 129 29.54 -31.55 40.26
CA LYS A 129 28.28 -31.75 41.00
C LYS A 129 27.77 -33.18 40.88
N LEU A 130 27.87 -33.80 39.70
CA LEU A 130 27.51 -35.19 39.48
C LEU A 130 28.40 -36.14 40.29
N ILE A 131 29.72 -35.95 40.26
CA ILE A 131 30.69 -36.74 41.04
C ILE A 131 30.39 -36.64 42.53
N ASN A 132 30.18 -35.42 43.05
CA ASN A 132 29.83 -35.22 44.46
C ASN A 132 28.49 -35.88 44.81
N CYS A 133 27.51 -35.85 43.90
CA CYS A 133 26.24 -36.55 44.08
C CYS A 133 26.42 -38.08 44.12
N ILE A 134 27.35 -38.64 43.33
CA ILE A 134 27.71 -40.05 43.34
C ILE A 134 28.49 -40.42 44.61
N GLN A 135 29.38 -39.57 45.11
CA GLN A 135 30.14 -39.83 46.33
C GLN A 135 29.25 -39.76 47.59
N ASN A 136 28.32 -38.80 47.65
CA ASN A 136 27.33 -38.70 48.73
C ASN A 136 26.32 -39.86 48.72
N GLN A 137 26.23 -40.61 47.61
CA GLN A 137 25.41 -41.81 47.51
C GLN A 137 25.89 -42.90 48.48
N GLU A 138 27.20 -43.02 48.70
CA GLU A 138 27.79 -44.06 49.55
C GLU A 138 27.35 -43.94 51.02
N ALA A 139 27.01 -42.73 51.46
CA ALA A 139 26.46 -42.46 52.79
C ALA A 139 24.98 -42.87 52.96
N ILE A 140 24.23 -42.98 51.85
CA ILE A 140 22.78 -43.31 51.85
C ILE A 140 22.55 -44.83 51.72
N SER A 141 23.49 -45.57 51.12
CA SER A 141 23.36 -47.00 50.81
C SER A 141 23.59 -47.97 51.99
N GLY A 142 23.40 -47.54 53.23
CA GLY A 142 23.48 -48.41 54.40
C GLY A 142 22.37 -49.48 54.42
N SER A 143 22.70 -50.69 53.95
CA SER A 143 21.99 -51.98 54.17
C SER A 143 21.05 -52.55 53.10
N SER A 144 20.95 -52.00 51.89
CA SER A 144 20.25 -52.67 50.79
C SER A 144 21.13 -52.68 49.55
N VAL A 145 21.45 -53.89 49.04
CA VAL A 145 22.23 -54.11 47.81
C VAL A 145 21.36 -53.68 46.62
N MET A 146 21.21 -52.37 46.49
CA MET A 146 20.57 -51.73 45.36
C MET A 146 21.54 -51.83 44.19
N ASP A 147 21.15 -52.46 43.08
CA ASP A 147 21.96 -52.40 41.86
C ASP A 147 21.87 -51.00 41.26
N MET A 148 22.65 -50.09 41.84
CA MET A 148 22.74 -48.70 41.41
C MET A 148 23.28 -48.57 39.99
N THR A 149 23.95 -49.59 39.48
CA THR A 149 24.37 -49.67 38.08
C THR A 149 23.15 -49.70 37.17
N LEU A 150 22.16 -50.52 37.51
CA LEU A 150 20.90 -50.64 36.78
C LEU A 150 20.08 -49.35 36.85
N LEU A 151 19.97 -48.74 38.03
CA LEU A 151 19.24 -47.46 38.19
C LEU A 151 19.91 -46.32 37.41
N LYS A 152 21.25 -46.23 37.43
CA LYS A 152 22.00 -45.27 36.61
C LYS A 152 21.72 -45.46 35.12
N ALA A 153 21.66 -46.71 34.65
CA ALA A 153 21.32 -47.00 33.26
C ALA A 153 19.90 -46.53 32.89
N TYR A 154 18.90 -46.74 33.76
CA TYR A 154 17.55 -46.26 33.53
C TYR A 154 17.44 -44.73 33.52
N ILE A 155 18.11 -44.04 34.45
CA ILE A 155 18.10 -42.57 34.48
C ILE A 155 18.77 -41.98 33.25
N ILE A 156 19.90 -42.55 32.80
CA ILE A 156 20.57 -42.12 31.57
C ILE A 156 19.65 -42.34 30.36
N THR A 157 18.95 -43.47 30.30
CA THR A 157 18.02 -43.77 29.21
C THR A 157 16.82 -42.83 29.24
N PHE A 158 16.33 -42.50 30.43
CA PHE A 158 15.23 -41.56 30.64
C PHE A 158 15.57 -40.15 30.16
N VAL A 159 16.72 -39.62 30.57
CA VAL A 159 17.22 -38.33 30.09
C VAL A 159 17.44 -38.36 28.58
N ARG A 160 18.05 -39.42 28.02
CA ARG A 160 18.25 -39.52 26.56
C ARG A 160 16.96 -39.55 25.77
N GLN A 161 15.91 -40.15 26.31
CA GLN A 161 14.61 -40.22 25.65
C GLN A 161 13.92 -38.86 25.63
N ASP A 162 13.93 -38.13 26.76
CA ASP A 162 13.34 -36.80 26.86
C ASP A 162 14.08 -35.76 26.00
N TYR A 163 15.38 -35.93 25.79
CA TYR A 163 16.22 -35.06 24.97
C TYR A 163 16.43 -35.56 23.54
N ARG A 164 15.72 -36.62 23.11
CA ARG A 164 15.85 -37.16 21.74
C ARG A 164 15.46 -36.15 20.68
N GLU A 165 14.35 -35.44 20.87
CA GLU A 165 13.88 -34.42 19.93
C GLU A 165 14.88 -33.26 19.82
N LEU A 166 15.47 -32.83 20.95
CA LEU A 166 16.53 -31.82 20.94
C LEU A 166 17.80 -32.34 20.24
N HIS A 167 18.16 -33.60 20.45
CA HIS A 167 19.29 -34.21 19.79
C HIS A 167 19.07 -34.30 18.28
N ASP A 168 17.88 -34.71 17.86
CA ASP A 168 17.50 -34.79 16.45
C ASP A 168 17.44 -33.40 15.81
N ASP A 169 16.99 -32.36 16.52
CA ASP A 169 17.04 -30.96 16.08
C ASP A 169 18.47 -30.44 15.95
N VAL A 170 19.34 -30.72 16.94
CA VAL A 170 20.77 -30.35 16.87
C VAL A 170 21.47 -31.08 15.72
N GLU A 171 21.20 -32.37 15.52
CA GLU A 171 21.73 -33.13 14.39
C GLU A 171 21.15 -32.68 13.05
N GLN A 172 19.86 -32.32 12.99
CA GLN A 172 19.25 -31.73 11.81
C GLN A 172 19.90 -30.38 11.51
N LYS A 173 20.13 -29.51 12.49
CA LYS A 173 20.85 -28.24 12.31
C LYS A 173 22.30 -28.46 11.88
N LYS A 174 22.99 -29.47 12.42
CA LYS A 174 24.31 -29.91 11.91
C LYS A 174 24.23 -30.43 10.47
N ARG A 175 23.13 -31.06 10.04
CA ARG A 175 22.90 -31.50 8.65
C ARG A 175 22.50 -30.35 7.72
N LEU A 176 21.77 -29.36 8.21
CA LEU A 176 21.49 -28.13 7.47
C LEU A 176 22.79 -27.36 7.22
N LEU A 177 23.70 -27.36 8.20
CA LEU A 177 25.08 -26.90 8.02
C LEU A 177 25.95 -27.82 7.13
N LEU A 178 25.45 -28.99 6.69
CA LEU A 178 26.09 -29.89 5.69
C LEU A 178 25.51 -29.71 4.27
N LEU A 179 24.44 -28.92 4.10
CA LEU A 179 23.78 -28.76 2.80
C LEU A 179 24.69 -28.00 1.83
N LYS A 180 25.35 -28.74 0.95
CA LYS A 180 26.09 -28.19 -0.19
C LYS A 180 25.12 -27.52 -1.17
N ALA A 181 25.51 -26.37 -1.71
CA ALA A 181 24.85 -25.70 -2.83
C ALA A 181 24.80 -26.49 -4.17
N ASN A 182 25.19 -27.77 -4.19
CA ASN A 182 25.46 -28.54 -5.41
C ASN A 182 24.58 -29.81 -5.59
N ASP A 183 23.56 -30.08 -4.76
CA ASP A 183 22.79 -31.34 -4.88
C ASP A 183 21.60 -31.26 -5.85
N VAL A 184 21.91 -31.35 -7.15
CA VAL A 184 20.98 -31.34 -8.30
C VAL A 184 19.92 -32.44 -8.24
N ARG A 185 20.14 -33.52 -7.49
CA ARG A 185 19.19 -34.63 -7.35
C ARG A 185 17.96 -34.22 -6.53
N LEU A 186 18.16 -33.37 -5.52
CA LEU A 186 17.11 -32.93 -4.61
C LEU A 186 16.19 -31.88 -5.24
N VAL A 187 16.71 -30.99 -6.11
CA VAL A 187 15.86 -30.07 -6.88
C VAL A 187 14.86 -30.85 -7.75
N LYS A 188 15.27 -32.02 -8.24
CA LYS A 188 14.47 -32.90 -9.09
C LYS A 188 13.43 -33.71 -8.33
N GLU A 189 13.75 -34.16 -7.11
CA GLU A 189 12.83 -34.94 -6.26
C GLU A 189 11.90 -34.06 -5.39
N PHE A 190 12.32 -32.85 -5.04
CA PHE A 190 11.60 -32.00 -4.09
C PHE A 190 10.62 -31.02 -4.74
N PHE A 191 10.88 -30.57 -5.97
CA PHE A 191 10.04 -29.58 -6.64
C PHE A 191 9.07 -30.13 -7.69
N ASP A 192 9.21 -31.40 -8.10
CA ASP A 192 8.40 -32.04 -9.16
C ASP A 192 8.24 -31.18 -10.44
N LEU A 193 9.19 -30.25 -10.64
CA LEU A 193 9.25 -29.39 -11.81
C LEU A 193 9.94 -30.19 -12.92
N LYS A 194 9.31 -30.22 -14.09
CA LYS A 194 9.92 -30.67 -15.35
C LYS A 194 10.43 -29.44 -16.10
N PRO A 195 11.57 -28.84 -15.73
CA PRO A 195 12.11 -27.73 -16.48
C PRO A 195 12.39 -28.18 -17.91
N ASN A 196 12.00 -27.36 -18.88
CA ASN A 196 12.26 -27.69 -20.27
C ASN A 196 13.75 -27.54 -20.59
N SER A 197 14.17 -28.04 -21.75
CA SER A 197 15.58 -28.02 -22.18
C SER A 197 16.18 -26.61 -22.23
N ILE A 198 15.34 -25.58 -22.42
CA ILE A 198 15.75 -24.17 -22.52
C ILE A 198 16.11 -23.62 -21.14
N GLN A 199 15.30 -23.90 -20.11
CA GLN A 199 15.59 -23.50 -18.73
C GLN A 199 16.87 -24.17 -18.20
N ILE A 200 17.12 -25.41 -18.59
CA ILE A 200 18.35 -26.14 -18.27
C ILE A 200 19.56 -25.53 -19.00
N SER A 201 19.37 -25.04 -20.23
CA SER A 201 20.41 -24.38 -21.01
C SER A 201 20.79 -23.03 -20.39
N LEU A 202 19.79 -22.22 -20.03
CA LEU A 202 19.98 -20.89 -19.43
C LEU A 202 20.75 -20.94 -18.10
N ALA A 203 20.38 -21.87 -17.21
CA ALA A 203 21.09 -22.07 -15.95
C ALA A 203 22.56 -22.50 -16.14
N ARG A 204 22.84 -23.31 -17.17
CA ARG A 204 24.22 -23.70 -17.53
C ARG A 204 25.01 -22.54 -18.12
N SER A 205 24.38 -21.67 -18.90
CA SER A 205 25.02 -20.51 -19.53
C SER A 205 25.35 -19.42 -18.51
N ILE A 206 24.45 -19.15 -17.57
CA ILE A 206 24.70 -18.23 -16.44
C ILE A 206 25.88 -18.75 -15.61
N TRP A 207 25.88 -20.03 -15.23
CA TRP A 207 26.97 -20.65 -14.46
C TRP A 207 28.33 -20.59 -15.19
N ARG A 208 28.35 -20.81 -16.51
CA ARG A 208 29.57 -20.71 -17.32
C ARG A 208 30.07 -19.27 -17.48
N ALA A 209 29.17 -18.29 -17.51
CA ALA A 209 29.53 -16.88 -17.54
C ALA A 209 30.16 -16.44 -16.21
N THR A 210 29.63 -16.91 -15.08
CA THR A 210 30.18 -16.63 -13.74
C THR A 210 31.59 -17.20 -13.55
N ILE A 211 31.85 -18.42 -14.07
CA ILE A 211 33.20 -19.03 -14.01
C ILE A 211 34.20 -18.31 -14.94
N ARG A 212 33.77 -17.84 -16.12
CA ARG A 212 34.66 -17.14 -17.07
C ARG A 212 35.14 -15.76 -16.58
N GLU A 213 34.31 -15.04 -15.82
CA GLU A 213 34.72 -13.79 -15.16
C GLU A 213 35.69 -14.02 -14.00
N GLU A 214 35.59 -15.16 -13.29
CA GLU A 214 36.53 -15.54 -12.23
C GLU A 214 37.91 -15.94 -12.77
N GLU A 215 37.99 -16.58 -13.94
CA GLU A 215 39.26 -17.01 -14.55
C GLU A 215 40.03 -15.86 -15.20
N THR A 216 39.33 -14.84 -15.74
CA THR A 216 39.95 -13.63 -16.30
C THR A 216 40.42 -12.65 -15.23
N LYS A 217 39.75 -12.55 -14.08
CA LYS A 217 40.16 -11.66 -12.96
C LYS A 217 41.33 -12.19 -12.12
N ASN A 218 41.66 -13.49 -12.21
CA ASN A 218 42.72 -14.11 -11.40
C ASN A 218 44.13 -14.11 -12.04
N GLY A 219 44.35 -13.36 -13.13
CA GLY A 219 45.71 -13.05 -13.60
C GLY A 219 46.56 -14.26 -14.00
N LYS A 220 45.97 -15.31 -14.57
CA LYS A 220 46.70 -16.39 -15.28
C LYS A 220 46.67 -16.17 -16.79
N GLU A 221 47.07 -14.97 -17.22
CA GLU A 221 47.13 -14.63 -18.65
C GLU A 221 48.37 -15.22 -19.36
N TYR A 222 49.37 -15.70 -18.62
CA TYR A 222 50.66 -16.08 -19.23
C TYR A 222 50.85 -17.58 -19.50
N GLU A 223 49.97 -18.49 -19.05
CA GLU A 223 50.08 -19.93 -19.36
C GLU A 223 49.02 -20.45 -20.34
N MET A 224 47.98 -19.65 -20.67
CA MET A 224 46.99 -20.03 -21.68
C MET A 224 47.29 -19.47 -23.07
N SER A 225 48.02 -18.35 -23.20
CA SER A 225 48.39 -17.78 -24.51
C SER A 225 49.31 -18.71 -25.33
N GLU A 226 50.17 -19.51 -24.70
CA GLU A 226 51.03 -20.48 -25.43
C GLU A 226 50.29 -21.77 -25.81
N ARG A 227 49.26 -22.19 -25.05
CA ARG A 227 48.42 -23.33 -25.42
C ARG A 227 47.41 -22.98 -26.52
N TRP A 228 46.88 -21.76 -26.50
CA TRP A 228 45.92 -21.31 -27.50
C TRP A 228 46.55 -21.09 -28.90
N ASN A 229 47.81 -20.66 -28.95
CA ASN A 229 48.55 -20.53 -30.21
C ASN A 229 48.98 -21.87 -30.82
N HIS A 230 48.99 -22.96 -30.04
CA HIS A 230 49.28 -24.30 -30.55
C HIS A 230 48.02 -25.00 -31.10
N ASP A 231 46.84 -24.74 -30.52
CA ASP A 231 45.57 -25.35 -30.96
C ASP A 231 44.89 -24.61 -32.12
N LEU A 232 45.17 -23.31 -32.33
CA LEU A 232 44.65 -22.54 -33.47
C LEU A 232 45.42 -22.75 -34.79
N ASN A 233 46.62 -23.34 -34.75
CA ASN A 233 47.45 -23.54 -35.94
C ASN A 233 47.23 -24.90 -36.65
N GLU A 234 46.43 -25.82 -36.10
CA GLU A 234 46.20 -27.14 -36.72
C GLU A 234 44.92 -27.27 -37.57
N HIS A 235 44.04 -26.26 -37.63
CA HIS A 235 42.76 -26.40 -38.35
C HIS A 235 42.34 -25.26 -39.31
N ALA A 236 43.27 -24.40 -39.75
CA ALA A 236 42.99 -23.41 -40.79
C ALA A 236 43.75 -23.72 -42.10
N PHE A 237 43.24 -24.64 -42.92
CA PHE A 237 43.47 -24.61 -44.36
C PHE A 237 42.22 -25.07 -45.12
N ASN A 238 41.51 -24.07 -45.64
CA ASN A 238 40.72 -24.00 -46.87
C ASN A 238 39.33 -23.37 -46.73
N ASP A 239 39.16 -22.40 -47.64
CA ASP A 239 37.97 -21.78 -48.19
C ASP A 239 37.42 -20.48 -47.58
N ASN A 240 37.72 -19.43 -48.35
CA ASN A 240 37.22 -18.07 -48.33
C ASN A 240 35.69 -17.99 -48.35
N LYS A 241 35.11 -17.33 -47.34
CA LYS A 241 34.06 -16.32 -47.49
C LYS A 241 33.90 -15.57 -46.16
N ASN A 242 34.16 -14.27 -46.19
CA ASN A 242 33.94 -13.38 -45.05
C ASN A 242 32.43 -13.23 -44.81
N GLU A 243 31.92 -14.00 -43.87
CA GLU A 243 30.66 -13.75 -43.15
C GLU A 243 31.01 -13.84 -41.67
N PHE A 244 31.07 -12.70 -40.98
CA PHE A 244 30.98 -12.71 -39.52
C PHE A 244 29.50 -12.93 -39.18
N SER A 245 29.08 -14.20 -39.13
CA SER A 245 27.81 -14.55 -38.50
C SER A 245 28.03 -14.56 -36.99
N PHE A 246 27.22 -13.77 -36.27
CA PHE A 246 26.99 -14.09 -34.87
C PHE A 246 26.31 -15.46 -34.83
N ASP A 247 26.84 -16.35 -33.99
CA ASP A 247 26.20 -17.62 -33.71
C ASP A 247 24.76 -17.37 -33.23
N GLN A 248 23.82 -18.11 -33.80
CA GLN A 248 22.38 -18.04 -33.51
C GLN A 248 22.08 -18.19 -32.01
N GLU A 249 22.92 -18.91 -31.26
CA GLU A 249 22.82 -19.07 -29.81
C GLU A 249 23.25 -17.80 -29.05
N THR A 250 24.20 -17.01 -29.58
CA THR A 250 24.65 -15.73 -29.00
C THR A 250 23.58 -14.62 -29.19
N CYS A 251 22.92 -14.58 -30.34
CA CYS A 251 21.78 -13.69 -30.58
C CYS A 251 20.53 -14.09 -29.75
N GLN A 252 20.34 -15.38 -29.48
CA GLN A 252 19.29 -15.86 -28.56
C GLN A 252 19.65 -15.60 -27.09
N LEU A 253 20.92 -15.61 -26.71
CA LEU A 253 21.36 -15.29 -25.35
C LEU A 253 21.08 -13.82 -25.00
N LEU A 254 21.33 -12.89 -25.92
CA LEU A 254 21.06 -11.46 -25.74
C LEU A 254 19.56 -11.12 -25.70
N GLN A 255 18.68 -12.01 -26.19
CA GLN A 255 17.22 -11.88 -26.09
C GLN A 255 16.66 -12.30 -24.72
N TYR A 256 17.46 -12.94 -23.85
CA TYR A 256 16.99 -13.51 -22.57
C TYR A 256 17.84 -13.11 -21.35
N VAL A 257 18.84 -12.24 -21.50
CA VAL A 257 19.43 -11.56 -20.35
C VAL A 257 18.39 -10.58 -19.81
N ASP A 258 17.98 -10.82 -18.57
CA ASP A 258 17.05 -10.02 -17.82
C ASP A 258 17.57 -8.57 -17.67
N LEU A 259 17.04 -7.68 -18.52
CA LEU A 259 17.28 -6.24 -18.55
C LEU A 259 16.05 -5.48 -18.00
N ASN A 260 15.36 -6.02 -16.98
CA ASN A 260 14.13 -5.48 -16.41
C ASN A 260 14.24 -4.01 -15.88
N GLY A 261 15.45 -3.45 -15.78
CA GLY A 261 15.68 -2.03 -15.47
C GLY A 261 15.62 -1.07 -16.66
N PHE A 262 15.68 -1.54 -17.92
CA PHE A 262 16.05 -0.70 -19.07
C PHE A 262 14.86 -0.08 -19.84
N SER A 263 13.67 -0.68 -19.76
CA SER A 263 12.58 -0.38 -20.69
C SER A 263 11.71 0.83 -20.30
N GLU A 264 11.54 1.12 -19.01
CA GLU A 264 10.80 2.30 -18.52
C GLU A 264 11.66 3.56 -18.48
N LEU A 265 12.99 3.38 -18.49
CA LEU A 265 13.95 4.48 -18.50
C LEU A 265 13.91 5.26 -19.82
N ILE A 266 13.78 4.57 -20.96
CA ILE A 266 13.95 5.13 -22.32
C ILE A 266 12.87 6.16 -22.68
N ASP A 267 11.65 6.04 -22.15
CA ASP A 267 10.56 7.01 -22.39
C ASP A 267 10.58 8.19 -21.39
N HIS A 268 11.37 8.11 -20.32
CA HIS A 268 11.50 9.13 -19.26
C HIS A 268 12.88 9.80 -19.15
N MET A 269 13.83 9.47 -20.04
CA MET A 269 15.22 9.96 -20.01
C MET A 269 15.36 11.49 -20.02
N ASP A 270 14.38 12.24 -20.53
CA ASP A 270 14.45 13.71 -20.62
C ASP A 270 13.79 14.44 -19.42
N SER A 271 13.25 13.72 -18.42
CA SER A 271 12.43 14.35 -17.36
C SER A 271 12.74 13.98 -15.90
N THR A 272 13.75 13.13 -15.61
CA THR A 272 14.09 12.74 -14.22
C THR A 272 15.58 12.81 -13.88
N ASP A 273 15.92 13.65 -12.90
CA ASP A 273 17.29 13.95 -12.44
C ASP A 273 17.87 12.92 -11.44
N GLN A 274 17.16 11.84 -11.10
CA GLN A 274 17.52 10.93 -9.99
C GLN A 274 17.92 9.50 -10.38
N ILE A 275 18.37 9.31 -11.62
CA ILE A 275 18.86 8.00 -12.09
C ILE A 275 20.38 7.94 -11.91
N ASN A 276 20.88 6.78 -11.46
CA ASN A 276 22.31 6.45 -11.37
C ASN A 276 23.02 6.78 -12.71
N GLU A 277 23.92 7.77 -12.70
CA GLU A 277 24.65 8.27 -13.87
C GLU A 277 25.39 7.15 -14.63
N ASP A 278 25.88 6.12 -13.93
CA ASP A 278 26.57 4.98 -14.54
C ASP A 278 25.62 4.14 -15.41
N LEU A 279 24.35 4.02 -15.01
CA LEU A 279 23.32 3.31 -15.78
C LEU A 279 22.85 4.14 -16.99
N LYS A 280 22.68 5.47 -16.82
CA LYS A 280 22.41 6.41 -17.93
C LYS A 280 23.53 6.34 -18.98
N GLN A 281 24.79 6.33 -18.54
CA GLN A 281 25.95 6.20 -19.41
C GLN A 281 25.99 4.82 -20.08
N GLY A 282 25.72 3.73 -19.35
CA GLY A 282 25.63 2.38 -19.92
C GLY A 282 24.56 2.24 -21.01
N ILE A 283 23.37 2.79 -20.78
CA ILE A 283 22.26 2.81 -21.75
C ILE A 283 22.61 3.65 -22.96
N SER A 284 23.15 4.86 -22.75
CA SER A 284 23.61 5.71 -23.85
C SER A 284 24.66 4.99 -24.67
N HIS A 285 25.62 4.31 -24.03
CA HIS A 285 26.69 3.62 -24.74
C HIS A 285 26.18 2.43 -25.56
N ILE A 286 25.23 1.64 -25.03
CA ILE A 286 24.58 0.55 -25.78
C ILE A 286 23.76 1.10 -26.95
N ARG A 287 22.99 2.18 -26.74
CA ARG A 287 22.20 2.83 -27.79
C ARG A 287 23.10 3.41 -28.87
N ASP A 288 24.17 4.09 -28.49
CA ASP A 288 25.16 4.69 -29.38
C ASP A 288 25.90 3.62 -30.18
N HIS A 289 26.21 2.47 -29.55
CA HIS A 289 26.77 1.31 -30.24
C HIS A 289 25.81 0.77 -31.30
N PHE A 290 24.55 0.47 -30.95
CA PHE A 290 23.58 -0.03 -31.93
C PHE A 290 23.25 1.00 -33.02
N MET A 291 23.18 2.29 -32.69
CA MET A 291 22.97 3.36 -33.68
C MET A 291 24.12 3.48 -34.67
N LYS A 292 25.39 3.34 -34.20
CA LYS A 292 26.56 3.29 -35.09
C LYS A 292 26.50 2.10 -36.05
N GLU A 293 25.94 0.98 -35.60
CA GLU A 293 25.76 -0.23 -36.40
C GLU A 293 24.47 -0.24 -37.25
N ASN A 294 23.75 0.88 -37.36
CA ASN A 294 22.46 1.00 -38.06
C ASN A 294 21.34 0.09 -37.52
N TYR A 295 21.31 -0.17 -36.21
CA TYR A 295 20.22 -0.86 -35.53
C TYR A 295 19.42 0.11 -34.64
N VAL A 296 18.12 -0.19 -34.49
CA VAL A 296 17.23 0.45 -33.53
C VAL A 296 16.77 -0.56 -32.49
N LEU A 297 16.83 -0.15 -31.23
CA LEU A 297 16.26 -0.88 -30.12
C LEU A 297 14.82 -0.38 -29.89
N ARG A 298 13.86 -1.30 -29.80
CA ARG A 298 12.44 -0.96 -29.62
C ARG A 298 11.80 -1.87 -28.58
N THR A 299 10.99 -1.27 -27.73
CA THR A 299 10.16 -1.97 -26.75
C THR A 299 8.92 -2.55 -27.43
N SER A 300 8.40 -3.66 -26.89
CA SER A 300 7.09 -4.14 -27.30
C SER A 300 5.98 -3.35 -26.61
N TYR A 301 4.85 -3.17 -27.28
CA TYR A 301 3.67 -2.47 -26.77
C TYR A 301 3.06 -3.19 -25.55
N LYS A 302 3.31 -4.50 -25.43
CA LYS A 302 2.84 -5.37 -24.35
C LYS A 302 3.99 -6.06 -23.62
N GLY A 303 5.02 -5.32 -23.23
CA GLY A 303 6.07 -5.85 -22.37
C GLY A 303 7.39 -5.09 -22.48
N TYR A 304 8.32 -5.40 -21.56
CA TYR A 304 9.66 -4.81 -21.56
C TYR A 304 10.64 -5.55 -22.48
N SER A 305 10.14 -6.41 -23.38
CA SER A 305 10.99 -7.08 -24.36
C SER A 305 11.58 -6.05 -25.32
N LEU A 306 12.90 -5.92 -25.29
CA LEU A 306 13.64 -5.10 -26.22
C LEU A 306 13.97 -5.93 -27.45
N HIS A 307 13.59 -5.41 -28.61
CA HIS A 307 13.88 -6.04 -29.89
C HIS A 307 14.83 -5.16 -30.69
N ILE A 308 15.82 -5.79 -31.29
CA ILE A 308 16.82 -5.16 -32.14
C ILE A 308 16.36 -5.31 -33.60
N PHE A 309 16.25 -4.21 -34.32
CA PHE A 309 15.90 -4.17 -35.74
C PHE A 309 16.95 -3.41 -36.53
N PRO A 310 17.29 -3.81 -37.77
CA PRO A 310 17.96 -2.91 -38.68
C PRO A 310 17.14 -1.63 -38.84
N SER A 311 17.77 -0.47 -38.71
CA SER A 311 17.09 0.83 -38.71
C SER A 311 16.32 1.08 -39.99
N ASN A 312 16.80 0.56 -41.13
CA ASN A 312 16.14 0.71 -42.42
C ASN A 312 14.87 -0.12 -42.51
N ASP A 313 14.90 -1.37 -42.02
CA ASP A 313 13.74 -2.26 -42.02
C ASP A 313 12.64 -1.73 -41.11
N PHE A 314 13.00 -1.24 -39.92
CA PHE A 314 12.03 -0.62 -39.02
C PHE A 314 11.42 0.66 -39.61
N LYS A 315 12.23 1.52 -40.24
CA LYS A 315 11.73 2.73 -40.92
C LYS A 315 10.80 2.38 -42.07
N LEU A 316 11.15 1.38 -42.89
CA LEU A 316 10.31 0.89 -43.98
C LEU A 316 8.97 0.39 -43.44
N LEU A 317 8.98 -0.44 -42.38
CA LEU A 317 7.77 -0.94 -41.74
C LEU A 317 6.85 0.19 -41.23
N CYS A 318 7.44 1.24 -40.65
CA CYS A 318 6.69 2.42 -40.20
C CYS A 318 6.10 3.23 -41.37
N SER A 319 6.87 3.45 -42.43
CA SER A 319 6.41 4.13 -43.64
C SER A 319 5.29 3.36 -44.32
N ASP A 320 5.45 2.04 -44.46
CA ASP A 320 4.44 1.14 -45.02
C ASP A 320 3.14 1.22 -44.20
N TYR A 321 3.23 1.24 -42.87
CA TYR A 321 2.05 1.41 -42.02
C TYR A 321 1.34 2.75 -42.26
N ILE A 322 2.09 3.86 -42.31
CA ILE A 322 1.52 5.19 -42.55
C ILE A 322 0.81 5.23 -43.91
N GLU A 323 1.45 4.70 -44.96
CA GLU A 323 0.91 4.70 -46.32
C GLU A 323 -0.29 3.76 -46.47
N LEU A 324 -0.20 2.53 -45.96
CA LEU A 324 -1.24 1.50 -46.13
C LEU A 324 -2.50 1.79 -45.33
N THR A 325 -2.37 2.38 -44.13
CA THR A 325 -3.54 2.64 -43.28
C THR A 325 -4.29 3.92 -43.68
N GLY A 326 -3.59 4.90 -44.26
CA GLY A 326 -4.16 6.20 -44.61
C GLY A 326 -4.72 6.98 -43.40
N ILE A 327 -4.31 6.63 -42.18
CA ILE A 327 -4.74 7.29 -40.93
C ILE A 327 -4.06 8.66 -40.83
N TYR A 328 -2.77 8.71 -41.18
CA TYR A 328 -1.93 9.90 -41.08
C TYR A 328 -1.73 10.54 -42.44
N LYS A 329 -2.27 11.75 -42.60
CA LYS A 329 -2.11 12.54 -43.81
C LYS A 329 -0.86 13.41 -43.67
N PHE A 330 0.09 13.25 -44.59
CA PHE A 330 1.28 14.09 -44.64
C PHE A 330 0.89 15.55 -44.90
N ILE A 331 1.46 16.46 -44.12
CA ILE A 331 1.23 17.91 -44.24
C ILE A 331 2.45 18.58 -44.86
N GLN A 332 3.60 18.48 -44.19
CA GLN A 332 4.85 19.06 -44.65
C GLN A 332 6.06 18.40 -43.98
N ASN A 333 7.23 18.61 -44.56
CA ASN A 333 8.50 18.28 -43.92
C ASN A 333 8.91 19.49 -43.06
N MET A 334 9.19 19.25 -41.79
CA MET A 334 9.71 20.21 -40.84
C MET A 334 11.24 20.09 -40.86
N ASP A 335 11.95 21.06 -41.42
CA ASP A 335 13.40 21.04 -41.31
C ASP A 335 13.77 21.24 -39.83
N THR A 336 14.24 20.19 -39.17
CA THR A 336 14.52 20.22 -37.72
C THR A 336 15.67 21.16 -37.37
N ILE A 337 16.39 21.66 -38.37
CA ILE A 337 17.47 22.64 -38.21
C ILE A 337 16.91 24.06 -37.98
N GLU A 338 15.74 24.38 -38.54
CA GLU A 338 15.12 25.71 -38.41
C GLU A 338 13.95 25.70 -37.43
N LEU A 339 14.25 25.83 -36.13
CA LEU A 339 13.28 25.94 -35.02
C LEU A 339 12.15 26.97 -35.27
N ILE A 340 12.40 27.98 -36.12
CA ILE A 340 11.47 29.07 -36.45
C ILE A 340 10.20 28.55 -37.14
N GLU A 341 10.32 27.62 -38.09
CA GLU A 341 9.15 27.11 -38.82
C GLU A 341 8.25 26.24 -37.93
N HIS A 342 8.87 25.47 -37.03
CA HIS A 342 8.19 24.67 -36.01
C HIS A 342 7.36 25.54 -35.07
N ASP A 343 7.98 26.58 -34.52
CA ASP A 343 7.30 27.48 -33.58
C ASP A 343 6.19 28.27 -34.26
N GLN A 344 6.39 28.70 -35.51
CA GLN A 344 5.36 29.42 -36.27
C GLN A 344 4.15 28.52 -36.56
N PHE A 345 4.38 27.26 -36.91
CA PHE A 345 3.32 26.30 -37.17
C PHE A 345 2.53 25.96 -35.90
N LEU A 346 3.24 25.64 -34.80
CA LEU A 346 2.63 25.40 -33.51
C LEU A 346 1.83 26.61 -33.02
N PHE A 347 2.38 27.82 -33.19
CA PHE A 347 1.69 29.07 -32.88
C PHE A 347 0.39 29.23 -33.66
N ASN A 348 0.36 28.86 -34.94
CA ASN A 348 -0.84 28.92 -35.76
C ASN A 348 -1.93 27.95 -35.24
N ILE A 349 -1.57 26.72 -34.85
CA ILE A 349 -2.52 25.77 -34.25
C ILE A 349 -3.02 26.27 -32.91
N VAL A 350 -2.12 26.71 -32.03
CA VAL A 350 -2.48 27.28 -30.72
C VAL A 350 -3.44 28.44 -30.90
N LYS A 351 -3.16 29.34 -31.85
CA LYS A 351 -4.03 30.46 -32.17
C LYS A 351 -5.40 29.99 -32.67
N GLN A 352 -5.47 28.99 -33.55
CA GLN A 352 -6.73 28.44 -34.06
C GLN A 352 -7.58 27.83 -32.94
N VAL A 353 -7.00 26.95 -32.12
CA VAL A 353 -7.70 26.29 -31.02
C VAL A 353 -8.13 27.32 -29.96
N GLN A 354 -7.25 28.26 -29.59
CA GLN A 354 -7.56 29.30 -28.62
C GLN A 354 -8.67 30.23 -29.13
N THR A 355 -8.64 30.63 -30.40
CA THR A 355 -9.70 31.48 -30.99
C THR A 355 -11.06 30.79 -30.90
N LYS A 356 -11.13 29.48 -31.17
CA LYS A 356 -12.38 28.73 -31.04
C LYS A 356 -12.88 28.64 -29.60
N LEU A 357 -11.98 28.46 -28.63
CA LEU A 357 -12.34 28.53 -27.21
C LEU A 357 -12.82 29.94 -26.81
N ASP A 358 -12.16 30.98 -27.28
CA ASP A 358 -12.52 32.38 -27.03
C ASP A 358 -13.90 32.70 -27.62
N ASP A 359 -14.19 32.24 -28.84
CA ASP A 359 -15.50 32.39 -29.50
C ASP A 359 -16.61 31.72 -28.68
N LEU A 360 -16.38 30.49 -28.19
CA LEU A 360 -17.33 29.78 -27.33
C LEU A 360 -17.57 30.52 -26.01
N PHE A 361 -16.51 31.07 -25.42
CA PHE A 361 -16.60 31.83 -24.17
C PHE A 361 -17.32 33.17 -24.37
N CYS A 362 -16.96 33.94 -25.40
CA CYS A 362 -17.60 35.22 -25.72
C CYS A 362 -19.08 35.06 -26.10
N SER A 363 -19.44 33.91 -26.68
CA SER A 363 -20.84 33.56 -26.99
C SER A 363 -21.62 33.03 -25.79
N ASN A 364 -21.01 32.98 -24.60
CA ASN A 364 -21.54 32.38 -23.37
C ASN A 364 -21.94 30.89 -23.50
N CYS A 365 -21.30 30.15 -24.41
CA CYS A 365 -21.50 28.70 -24.55
C CYS A 365 -20.74 27.91 -23.48
N ILE A 366 -19.70 28.51 -22.89
CA ILE A 366 -18.93 27.94 -21.78
C ILE A 366 -18.75 29.00 -20.69
N THR A 367 -18.72 28.59 -19.44
CA THR A 367 -18.50 29.46 -18.29
C THR A 367 -17.03 29.84 -18.15
N GLN A 368 -16.74 30.87 -17.33
CA GLN A 368 -15.36 31.26 -17.01
C GLN A 368 -14.54 30.10 -16.43
N ARG A 369 -15.16 29.30 -15.52
CA ARG A 369 -14.49 28.15 -14.90
C ARG A 369 -14.09 27.10 -15.94
N GLN A 370 -15.01 26.76 -16.85
CA GLN A 370 -14.77 25.82 -17.93
C GLN A 370 -13.70 26.33 -18.89
N TYR A 371 -13.78 27.62 -19.25
CA TYR A 371 -12.76 28.27 -20.08
C TYR A 371 -11.38 28.20 -19.41
N ASP A 372 -11.27 28.49 -18.11
CA ASP A 372 -10.00 28.44 -17.38
C ASP A 372 -9.41 27.03 -17.27
N GLN A 373 -10.25 26.00 -17.19
CA GLN A 373 -9.82 24.60 -17.24
C GLN A 373 -9.33 24.17 -18.62
N MET A 374 -9.90 24.74 -19.69
CA MET A 374 -9.62 24.35 -21.08
C MET A 374 -8.56 25.23 -21.78
N ARG A 375 -8.35 26.48 -21.32
CA ARG A 375 -7.47 27.45 -21.98
C ARG A 375 -6.04 26.94 -22.10
N ILE A 376 -5.41 27.30 -23.21
CA ILE A 376 -4.07 26.84 -23.56
C ILE A 376 -3.01 27.64 -22.81
N SER A 377 -2.11 26.96 -22.10
CA SER A 377 -0.92 27.58 -21.52
C SER A 377 0.16 27.66 -22.60
N ARG A 378 0.30 28.81 -23.26
CA ARG A 378 1.21 28.98 -24.41
C ARG A 378 2.66 28.59 -24.12
N SER A 379 3.10 28.72 -22.87
CA SER A 379 4.45 28.35 -22.43
C SER A 379 4.66 26.84 -22.26
N GLU A 380 3.59 26.06 -22.20
CA GLU A 380 3.65 24.62 -21.98
C GLU A 380 3.40 23.83 -23.27
N VAL A 381 2.89 24.43 -24.34
CA VAL A 381 2.44 23.66 -25.51
C VAL A 381 3.58 23.07 -26.30
N GLU A 382 3.44 21.79 -26.66
CA GLU A 382 4.35 21.04 -27.52
C GLU A 382 3.56 20.29 -28.62
N LEU A 383 4.21 20.01 -29.75
CA LEU A 383 3.63 19.10 -30.76
C LEU A 383 3.66 17.66 -30.25
N SER A 384 2.66 16.88 -30.64
CA SER A 384 2.64 15.45 -30.31
C SER A 384 3.66 14.70 -31.15
N TYR A 385 4.28 13.66 -30.60
CA TYR A 385 5.17 12.78 -31.34
C TYR A 385 4.50 11.44 -31.62
N LEU A 386 4.62 10.96 -32.85
CA LEU A 386 4.20 9.62 -33.23
C LEU A 386 5.41 8.68 -33.09
N VAL A 387 5.24 7.62 -32.31
CA VAL A 387 6.21 6.56 -32.10
C VAL A 387 5.57 5.25 -32.52
N PHE A 388 6.34 4.31 -33.03
CA PHE A 388 5.85 2.96 -33.34
C PHE A 388 6.39 1.97 -32.32
N ALA A 389 5.48 1.33 -31.58
CA ALA A 389 5.79 0.25 -30.67
C ALA A 389 5.59 -1.10 -31.39
N LEU A 390 6.37 -2.11 -31.03
CA LEU A 390 6.21 -3.44 -31.63
C LEU A 390 5.09 -4.20 -30.93
N ASN A 391 4.14 -4.73 -31.68
CA ASN A 391 3.22 -5.72 -31.13
C ASN A 391 3.91 -7.07 -30.97
N THR A 392 3.38 -7.87 -30.06
CA THR A 392 3.79 -9.24 -29.80
C THR A 392 3.86 -10.04 -31.11
N PRO A 393 4.94 -10.82 -31.35
CA PRO A 393 5.10 -11.51 -32.62
C PRO A 393 3.91 -12.44 -32.88
N VAL A 394 3.28 -12.26 -34.04
CA VAL A 394 2.31 -13.23 -34.54
C VAL A 394 3.12 -14.44 -35.00
N LYS A 395 2.68 -15.67 -34.65
CA LYS A 395 3.35 -16.95 -34.94
C LYS A 395 4.25 -16.87 -36.19
N GLY A 396 5.57 -16.93 -36.00
CA GLY A 396 6.56 -16.92 -37.09
C GLY A 396 7.53 -15.72 -37.15
N ASN A 397 7.86 -15.06 -36.03
CA ASN A 397 8.75 -13.89 -35.97
C ASN A 397 8.29 -12.68 -36.82
N ILE A 398 7.02 -12.63 -37.22
CA ILE A 398 6.46 -11.47 -37.92
C ILE A 398 5.95 -10.49 -36.85
N TYR A 399 6.64 -9.36 -36.72
CA TYR A 399 6.23 -8.28 -35.85
C TYR A 399 5.27 -7.36 -36.59
N THR A 400 4.16 -7.03 -35.94
CA THR A 400 3.33 -5.89 -36.36
C THR A 400 3.75 -4.68 -35.54
N ILE A 401 3.58 -3.48 -36.07
CA ILE A 401 3.81 -2.24 -35.33
C ILE A 401 2.49 -1.59 -34.96
N ARG A 402 2.47 -0.91 -33.82
CA ARG A 402 1.34 -0.14 -33.32
C ARG A 402 1.77 1.32 -33.15
N PRO A 403 1.08 2.28 -33.79
CA PRO A 403 1.31 3.69 -33.56
C PRO A 403 0.91 4.11 -32.14
N VAL A 404 1.82 4.78 -31.46
CA VAL A 404 1.65 5.39 -30.14
C VAL A 404 1.92 6.88 -30.27
N VAL A 405 0.92 7.71 -29.94
CA VAL A 405 1.09 9.16 -29.94
C VAL A 405 1.45 9.59 -28.52
N VAL A 406 2.65 10.11 -28.35
CA VAL A 406 3.17 10.63 -27.08
C VAL A 406 2.95 12.13 -27.05
N CYS A 407 2.07 12.59 -26.15
CA CYS A 407 1.90 14.01 -25.89
C CYS A 407 1.16 14.25 -24.58
N ASN A 408 1.77 15.00 -23.66
CA ASN A 408 1.11 15.45 -22.42
C ASN A 408 0.71 16.93 -22.47
N LYS A 409 1.16 17.67 -23.48
CA LYS A 409 1.04 19.13 -23.57
C LYS A 409 0.55 19.65 -24.93
N GLY A 410 -0.19 18.82 -25.67
CA GLY A 410 -0.72 19.21 -26.97
C GLY A 410 -1.72 20.38 -26.89
N PRO A 411 -1.93 21.15 -27.97
CA PRO A 411 -2.83 22.31 -27.97
C PRO A 411 -4.26 21.99 -27.52
N THR A 412 -4.74 20.76 -27.75
CA THR A 412 -6.09 20.31 -27.41
C THR A 412 -6.15 19.45 -26.14
N MET A 413 -5.02 19.25 -25.45
CA MET A 413 -4.91 18.30 -24.36
C MET A 413 -5.78 18.67 -23.14
N ARG A 414 -5.82 19.95 -22.77
CA ARG A 414 -6.66 20.43 -21.66
C ARG A 414 -8.15 20.30 -21.97
N ILE A 415 -8.56 20.59 -23.20
CA ILE A 415 -9.93 20.35 -23.70
C ILE A 415 -10.26 18.86 -23.62
N SER A 416 -9.35 18.00 -24.09
CA SER A 416 -9.50 16.55 -24.06
C SER A 416 -9.65 15.98 -22.65
N ARG A 417 -8.86 16.45 -21.66
CA ARG A 417 -9.00 16.04 -20.25
C ARG A 417 -10.34 16.47 -19.66
N TYR A 418 -10.75 17.72 -19.89
CA TYR A 418 -12.03 18.24 -19.43
C TYR A 418 -13.20 17.40 -20.00
N LEU A 419 -13.21 17.18 -21.32
CA LEU A 419 -14.22 16.37 -21.98
C LEU A 419 -14.17 14.89 -21.56
N CYS A 420 -12.98 14.33 -21.31
CA CYS A 420 -12.84 12.97 -20.81
C CYS A 420 -13.58 12.82 -19.48
N ASN A 421 -13.31 13.70 -18.50
CA ASN A 421 -13.98 13.67 -17.20
C ASN A 421 -15.50 13.79 -17.32
N LEU A 422 -15.97 14.70 -18.18
CA LEU A 422 -17.39 14.90 -18.45
C LEU A 422 -18.04 13.66 -19.10
N LEU A 423 -17.43 13.08 -20.13
CA LEU A 423 -18.00 11.95 -20.84
C LEU A 423 -17.90 10.65 -20.05
N TRP A 424 -16.85 10.46 -19.24
CA TRP A 424 -16.69 9.27 -18.42
C TRP A 424 -17.69 9.21 -17.28
N SER A 425 -18.00 10.33 -16.64
CA SER A 425 -19.03 10.38 -15.59
C SER A 425 -20.40 9.96 -16.15
N LEU A 426 -20.79 10.52 -17.29
CA LEU A 426 -22.02 10.14 -18.00
C LEU A 426 -22.00 8.67 -18.42
N PHE A 427 -20.92 8.24 -19.05
CA PHE A 427 -20.79 6.88 -19.58
C PHE A 427 -20.86 5.82 -18.48
N HIS A 428 -20.18 6.00 -17.34
CA HIS A 428 -20.18 5.04 -16.24
C HIS A 428 -21.53 4.92 -15.55
N GLN A 429 -22.24 6.05 -15.36
CA GLN A 429 -23.58 6.04 -14.76
C GLN A 429 -24.56 5.19 -15.58
N LEU A 430 -24.39 5.15 -16.90
CA LEU A 430 -25.31 4.47 -17.81
C LEU A 430 -24.91 3.04 -18.15
N THR A 431 -23.60 2.76 -18.20
CA THR A 431 -23.07 1.48 -18.70
C THR A 431 -22.43 0.62 -17.62
N GLY A 432 -22.54 1.01 -16.35
CA GLY A 432 -21.99 0.27 -15.22
C GLY A 432 -22.41 -1.20 -15.14
N CYS A 433 -23.55 -1.59 -15.73
CA CYS A 433 -24.00 -2.98 -15.80
C CYS A 433 -23.50 -3.79 -17.03
N ARG A 434 -22.71 -3.17 -17.93
CA ARG A 434 -22.28 -3.78 -19.22
C ARG A 434 -20.79 -3.62 -19.50
N THR A 435 -20.04 -3.01 -18.59
CA THR A 435 -18.59 -2.83 -18.71
C THR A 435 -17.91 -3.53 -17.56
N PHE A 436 -16.90 -4.32 -17.87
CA PHE A 436 -16.01 -4.89 -16.86
C PHE A 436 -14.92 -3.86 -16.55
N ARG A 437 -14.58 -3.73 -15.26
CA ARG A 437 -13.54 -2.81 -14.80
C ARG A 437 -12.16 -3.45 -14.71
N ASN A 438 -12.11 -4.75 -14.39
CA ASN A 438 -10.89 -5.54 -14.23
C ASN A 438 -11.23 -7.04 -14.26
N GLY A 439 -10.21 -7.91 -14.19
CA GLY A 439 -10.40 -9.36 -14.18
C GLY A 439 -11.29 -9.88 -13.06
N VAL A 440 -11.31 -9.22 -11.89
CA VAL A 440 -12.18 -9.65 -10.78
C VAL A 440 -13.65 -9.34 -11.04
N ASP A 441 -13.95 -8.16 -11.60
CA ASP A 441 -15.31 -7.80 -11.98
C ASP A 441 -15.89 -8.80 -12.99
N VAL A 442 -15.06 -9.28 -13.93
CA VAL A 442 -15.42 -10.37 -14.84
C VAL A 442 -15.81 -11.61 -14.03
N ILE A 443 -14.97 -12.04 -13.09
CA ILE A 443 -15.20 -13.24 -12.28
C ILE A 443 -16.47 -13.12 -11.44
N GLU A 444 -16.70 -11.99 -10.76
CA GLU A 444 -17.89 -11.77 -9.93
C GLU A 444 -19.18 -11.85 -10.74
N ASN A 445 -19.18 -11.29 -11.95
CA ASN A 445 -20.31 -11.39 -12.89
C ASN A 445 -20.53 -12.83 -13.36
N PHE A 446 -19.47 -13.57 -13.69
CA PHE A 446 -19.56 -14.98 -14.09
C PHE A 446 -20.00 -15.91 -12.96
N GLU A 447 -19.56 -15.64 -11.73
CA GLU A 447 -20.02 -16.39 -10.57
C GLU A 447 -21.48 -16.11 -10.26
N SER A 448 -21.93 -14.86 -10.43
CA SER A 448 -23.35 -14.51 -10.35
C SER A 448 -24.15 -15.28 -11.42
N TYR A 449 -23.67 -15.26 -12.66
CA TYR A 449 -24.24 -15.99 -13.79
C TYR A 449 -24.36 -17.50 -13.52
N ALA A 450 -23.29 -18.11 -13.01
CA ALA A 450 -23.28 -19.52 -12.63
C ALA A 450 -24.20 -19.84 -11.46
N ARG A 451 -24.21 -19.00 -10.40
CA ARG A 451 -25.10 -19.16 -9.23
C ARG A 451 -26.58 -19.10 -9.58
N ASN A 452 -26.93 -18.34 -10.62
CA ASN A 452 -28.30 -18.27 -11.14
C ASN A 452 -28.65 -19.43 -12.08
N ASN A 453 -27.79 -20.45 -12.22
CA ASN A 453 -27.93 -21.60 -13.11
C ASN A 453 -28.01 -21.23 -14.61
N TYR A 454 -27.40 -20.12 -15.00
CA TYR A 454 -27.33 -19.73 -16.42
C TYR A 454 -26.12 -20.32 -17.14
N LEU A 455 -25.09 -20.76 -16.39
CA LEU A 455 -23.95 -21.49 -16.92
C LEU A 455 -24.30 -22.98 -17.11
N GLN A 456 -24.57 -23.37 -18.34
CA GLN A 456 -24.92 -24.73 -18.76
C GLN A 456 -23.68 -25.49 -19.23
N SER A 457 -23.77 -26.83 -19.29
CA SER A 457 -22.71 -27.65 -19.87
C SER A 457 -22.46 -27.37 -21.37
N THR A 458 -23.43 -26.74 -22.04
CA THR A 458 -23.39 -26.36 -23.46
C THR A 458 -23.08 -24.89 -23.68
N THR A 459 -22.85 -24.09 -22.62
CA THR A 459 -22.51 -22.67 -22.79
C THR A 459 -21.22 -22.53 -23.58
N LEU A 460 -21.22 -21.68 -24.60
CA LEU A 460 -20.03 -21.24 -25.29
C LEU A 460 -19.61 -19.88 -24.75
N PHE A 461 -18.32 -19.70 -24.57
CA PHE A 461 -17.69 -18.42 -24.30
C PHE A 461 -17.24 -17.82 -25.63
N VAL A 462 -17.68 -16.60 -25.88
CA VAL A 462 -17.44 -15.89 -27.14
C VAL A 462 -16.75 -14.57 -26.83
N THR A 463 -15.52 -14.41 -27.30
CA THR A 463 -14.81 -13.14 -27.21
C THR A 463 -14.60 -12.52 -28.56
N PHE A 464 -14.64 -11.19 -28.59
CA PHE A 464 -14.37 -10.40 -29.78
C PHE A 464 -13.28 -9.39 -29.46
N ASN A 465 -12.22 -9.39 -30.26
CA ASN A 465 -11.27 -8.31 -30.26
C ASN A 465 -11.58 -7.39 -31.43
N ILE A 466 -11.89 -6.13 -31.14
CA ILE A 466 -12.11 -5.11 -32.15
C ILE A 466 -10.77 -4.44 -32.46
N HIS A 467 -10.10 -4.96 -33.49
CA HIS A 467 -8.76 -4.51 -33.85
C HIS A 467 -8.70 -3.00 -34.11
N GLU A 468 -7.86 -2.31 -33.35
CA GLU A 468 -7.53 -0.87 -33.53
C GLU A 468 -8.74 0.07 -33.62
N ILE A 469 -9.80 -0.19 -32.85
CA ILE A 469 -10.99 0.65 -32.88
C ILE A 469 -10.67 2.14 -32.69
N CYS A 470 -9.76 2.44 -31.76
CA CYS A 470 -9.34 3.80 -31.44
C CYS A 470 -8.70 4.53 -32.63
N MET A 471 -8.13 3.81 -33.60
CA MET A 471 -7.40 4.40 -34.72
C MET A 471 -8.23 4.46 -36.01
N ASN A 472 -9.33 3.72 -36.09
CA ASN A 472 -10.02 3.46 -37.36
C ASN A 472 -11.40 4.11 -37.52
N PHE A 473 -12.00 4.68 -36.48
CA PHE A 473 -13.31 5.34 -36.64
C PHE A 473 -13.20 6.66 -37.43
N SER A 474 -14.19 6.94 -38.28
CA SER A 474 -14.31 8.27 -38.92
C SER A 474 -14.71 9.31 -37.88
N HIS A 475 -14.09 10.49 -37.90
CA HIS A 475 -14.46 11.60 -37.02
C HIS A 475 -15.94 11.97 -37.16
N GLU A 476 -16.47 12.03 -38.39
CA GLU A 476 -17.89 12.35 -38.61
C GLU A 476 -18.85 11.31 -38.01
N ILE A 477 -18.52 10.02 -38.13
CA ILE A 477 -19.35 8.95 -37.56
C ILE A 477 -19.24 8.98 -36.03
N MET A 478 -18.06 9.25 -35.48
CA MET A 478 -17.85 9.40 -34.05
C MET A 478 -18.65 10.57 -33.46
N ILE A 479 -18.64 11.73 -34.13
CA ILE A 479 -19.44 12.89 -33.70
C ILE A 479 -20.94 12.57 -33.71
N LYS A 480 -21.44 11.88 -34.75
CA LYS A 480 -22.84 11.41 -34.79
C LYS A 480 -23.17 10.41 -33.69
N ALA A 481 -22.26 9.48 -33.40
CA ALA A 481 -22.41 8.52 -32.32
C ALA A 481 -22.49 9.21 -30.95
N LEU A 482 -21.63 10.21 -30.73
CA LEU A 482 -21.64 11.04 -29.54
C LEU A 482 -22.91 11.88 -29.42
N GLU A 483 -23.33 12.54 -30.51
CA GLU A 483 -24.58 13.31 -30.54
C GLU A 483 -25.77 12.44 -30.15
N HIS A 484 -25.90 11.27 -30.76
CA HIS A 484 -26.95 10.31 -30.42
C HIS A 484 -26.89 9.88 -28.95
N PHE A 485 -25.69 9.60 -28.43
CA PHE A 485 -25.49 9.24 -27.04
C PHE A 485 -25.92 10.36 -26.09
N LEU A 486 -25.50 11.60 -26.36
CA LEU A 486 -25.86 12.77 -25.53
C LEU A 486 -27.35 13.10 -25.61
N LEU A 487 -28.00 12.94 -26.77
CA LEU A 487 -29.44 13.17 -26.91
C LEU A 487 -30.28 12.15 -26.13
N ILE A 488 -29.87 10.88 -26.15
CA ILE A 488 -30.61 9.81 -25.45
C ILE A 488 -30.39 9.90 -23.94
N TYR A 489 -29.15 10.12 -23.51
CA TYR A 489 -28.78 9.93 -22.11
C TYR A 489 -28.36 11.20 -21.37
N GLY A 490 -27.87 12.21 -22.08
CA GLY A 490 -27.40 13.46 -21.48
C GLY A 490 -28.50 14.30 -20.82
N THR A 491 -29.77 14.04 -21.15
CA THR A 491 -30.93 14.71 -20.52
C THR A 491 -31.40 14.05 -19.21
N GLN A 492 -31.01 12.80 -18.97
CA GLN A 492 -31.43 12.04 -17.79
C GLN A 492 -30.55 12.30 -16.57
N VAL A 493 -29.32 12.75 -16.82
CA VAL A 493 -28.34 13.11 -15.80
C VAL A 493 -28.24 14.62 -15.79
N SER A 494 -28.42 15.26 -14.63
CA SER A 494 -28.10 16.68 -14.50
C SER A 494 -26.60 16.84 -14.73
N MET A 495 -26.18 17.17 -15.96
CA MET A 495 -24.81 17.58 -16.21
C MET A 495 -24.54 18.79 -15.31
N GLU A 496 -23.67 18.61 -14.31
CA GLU A 496 -23.42 19.57 -13.23
C GLU A 496 -23.03 20.97 -13.71
N GLU A 497 -22.66 21.12 -14.98
CA GLU A 497 -22.12 22.36 -15.55
C GLU A 497 -22.83 22.87 -16.83
N GLU A 498 -24.08 22.48 -17.08
CA GLU A 498 -24.97 23.08 -18.12
C GLU A 498 -24.38 23.22 -19.54
N LEU A 499 -23.42 22.37 -19.95
CA LEU A 499 -22.91 22.41 -21.32
C LEU A 499 -23.99 21.94 -22.30
N ALA A 500 -24.33 22.80 -23.26
CA ALA A 500 -25.18 22.42 -24.37
C ALA A 500 -24.53 21.29 -25.18
N ILE A 501 -25.33 20.35 -25.67
CA ILE A 501 -24.87 19.20 -26.47
C ILE A 501 -24.05 19.70 -27.66
N GLU A 502 -24.53 20.75 -28.33
CA GLU A 502 -23.87 21.38 -29.47
C GLU A 502 -22.46 21.88 -29.12
N THR A 503 -22.28 22.43 -27.92
CA THR A 503 -20.97 22.88 -27.43
C THR A 503 -20.02 21.71 -27.19
N ILE A 504 -20.50 20.62 -26.60
CA ILE A 504 -19.71 19.39 -26.41
C ILE A 504 -19.26 18.85 -27.77
N LEU A 505 -20.17 18.77 -28.75
CA LEU A 505 -19.85 18.29 -30.10
C LEU A 505 -18.82 19.19 -30.79
N GLN A 506 -18.93 20.52 -30.65
CA GLN A 506 -17.95 21.47 -31.20
C GLN A 506 -16.57 21.31 -30.55
N LEU A 507 -16.49 21.12 -29.24
CA LEU A 507 -15.23 20.91 -28.54
C LEU A 507 -14.59 19.56 -28.92
N VAL A 508 -15.37 18.48 -29.03
CA VAL A 508 -14.85 17.17 -29.47
C VAL A 508 -14.36 17.25 -30.91
N ARG A 509 -15.11 17.92 -31.79
CA ARG A 509 -14.70 18.17 -33.18
C ARG A 509 -13.39 18.96 -33.24
N LEU A 510 -13.25 20.01 -32.43
CA LEU A 510 -12.01 20.78 -32.31
C LEU A 510 -10.82 19.89 -31.88
N VAL A 511 -11.02 18.95 -30.94
CA VAL A 511 -9.98 17.99 -30.53
C VAL A 511 -9.60 17.05 -31.68
N LEU A 512 -10.58 16.48 -32.39
CA LEU A 512 -10.35 15.51 -33.46
C LEU A 512 -9.71 16.14 -34.72
N GLU A 513 -10.11 17.36 -35.08
CA GLU A 513 -9.60 18.06 -36.28
C GLU A 513 -8.20 18.67 -36.09
N ASN A 514 -7.68 18.73 -34.85
CA ASN A 514 -6.38 19.36 -34.55
C ASN A 514 -5.38 18.35 -33.97
N GLN A 515 -5.44 17.10 -34.43
CA GLN A 515 -4.53 16.03 -34.04
C GLN A 515 -3.31 15.97 -34.95
N MET A 516 -2.35 16.83 -34.66
CA MET A 516 -1.09 16.90 -35.39
C MET A 516 0.00 16.13 -34.66
N VAL A 517 0.73 15.31 -35.40
CA VAL A 517 1.80 14.46 -34.87
C VAL A 517 3.06 14.59 -35.72
N LEU A 518 4.22 14.62 -35.06
CA LEU A 518 5.54 14.59 -35.69
C LEU A 518 6.05 13.15 -35.73
N TYR A 519 6.51 12.70 -36.90
CA TYR A 519 7.26 11.45 -37.05
C TYR A 519 8.52 11.70 -37.87
N GLY A 520 9.68 11.56 -37.22
CA GLY A 520 10.94 12.04 -37.77
C GLY A 520 10.90 13.55 -37.98
N SER A 521 11.25 14.00 -39.19
CA SER A 521 11.12 15.40 -39.61
C SER A 521 9.77 15.70 -40.25
N CYS A 522 8.86 14.74 -40.37
CA CYS A 522 7.62 14.92 -41.11
C CYS A 522 6.45 15.21 -40.16
N LEU A 523 5.63 16.20 -40.52
CA LEU A 523 4.41 16.54 -39.81
C LEU A 523 3.21 15.85 -40.49
N PHE A 524 2.39 15.19 -39.68
CA PHE A 524 1.19 14.50 -40.12
C PHE A 524 -0.05 14.98 -39.36
N GLU A 525 -1.19 14.96 -40.04
CA GLU A 525 -2.53 15.13 -39.49
C GLU A 525 -3.19 13.76 -39.35
N GLN A 526 -3.68 13.42 -38.16
CA GLN A 526 -4.46 12.21 -37.96
C GLN A 526 -5.90 12.43 -38.42
N THR A 527 -6.26 11.86 -39.57
CA THR A 527 -7.58 12.08 -40.23
C THR A 527 -8.66 11.09 -39.80
N ARG A 528 -8.29 10.04 -39.07
CA ARG A 528 -9.18 8.98 -38.57
C ARG A 528 -8.74 8.53 -37.18
N GLY A 529 -9.70 8.02 -36.42
CA GLY A 529 -9.50 7.61 -35.05
C GLY A 529 -9.19 8.80 -34.14
N ASN A 530 -8.53 8.50 -33.03
CA ASN A 530 -8.04 9.47 -32.07
C ASN A 530 -6.67 9.00 -31.57
N ALA A 531 -5.75 9.94 -31.38
CA ALA A 531 -4.40 9.69 -30.88
C ALA A 531 -4.41 8.84 -29.59
N SER A 532 -3.59 7.78 -29.51
CA SER A 532 -3.62 6.85 -28.37
C SER A 532 -3.24 7.48 -27.01
N GLY A 533 -2.47 8.57 -27.00
CA GLY A 533 -2.16 9.36 -25.80
C GLY A 533 -3.22 10.44 -25.46
N CYS A 534 -4.27 10.60 -26.27
CA CYS A 534 -5.33 11.57 -26.01
C CYS A 534 -6.32 11.02 -24.95
N PRO A 535 -6.57 11.73 -23.83
CA PRO A 535 -7.50 11.29 -22.78
C PRO A 535 -8.90 10.93 -23.28
N LEU A 536 -9.36 11.62 -24.32
CA LEU A 536 -10.68 11.45 -24.93
C LEU A 536 -10.81 10.19 -25.80
N THR A 537 -9.71 9.49 -26.12
CA THR A 537 -9.71 8.33 -27.03
C THR A 537 -10.56 7.18 -26.53
N ILE A 538 -10.35 6.76 -25.29
CA ILE A 538 -11.09 5.61 -24.71
C ILE A 538 -12.58 5.94 -24.51
N PRO A 539 -12.96 7.13 -23.97
CA PRO A 539 -14.35 7.54 -23.91
C PRO A 539 -15.08 7.51 -25.24
N LEU A 540 -14.50 8.11 -26.28
CA LEU A 540 -15.12 8.15 -27.59
C LEU A 540 -15.24 6.74 -28.20
N ALA A 541 -14.19 5.92 -28.13
CA ALA A 541 -14.26 4.53 -28.60
C ALA A 541 -15.39 3.75 -27.89
N CYS A 542 -15.55 3.93 -26.58
CA CYS A 542 -16.62 3.29 -25.82
C CYS A 542 -18.02 3.80 -26.18
N ILE A 543 -18.18 5.10 -26.45
CA ILE A 543 -19.45 5.70 -26.90
C ILE A 543 -19.79 5.22 -28.31
N TYR A 544 -18.82 5.17 -29.21
CA TYR A 544 -18.97 4.61 -30.55
C TYR A 544 -19.44 3.16 -30.52
N LEU A 545 -18.86 2.35 -29.62
CA LEU A 545 -19.33 0.99 -29.39
C LEU A 545 -20.74 0.93 -28.81
N CYS A 546 -21.13 1.85 -27.93
CA CYS A 546 -22.51 1.92 -27.44
C CYS A 546 -23.50 2.27 -28.56
N TYR A 547 -23.09 3.13 -29.49
CA TYR A 547 -23.87 3.48 -30.66
C TYR A 547 -24.02 2.31 -31.64
N SER A 548 -22.99 1.47 -31.76
CA SER A 548 -22.98 0.31 -32.66
C SER A 548 -23.70 -0.93 -32.13
N GLN A 549 -23.74 -1.08 -30.81
CA GLN A 549 -24.28 -2.25 -30.11
C GLN A 549 -25.81 -2.46 -30.11
N PRO A 550 -26.72 -1.49 -30.38
CA PRO A 550 -28.15 -1.71 -30.25
C PRO A 550 -28.69 -2.85 -31.13
N ALA A 551 -28.07 -3.13 -32.28
CA ALA A 551 -28.44 -4.29 -33.11
C ALA A 551 -28.12 -5.62 -32.43
N LEU A 552 -26.92 -5.76 -31.85
CA LEU A 552 -26.55 -6.96 -31.09
C LEU A 552 -27.38 -7.07 -29.81
N MET A 553 -27.51 -5.97 -29.07
CA MET A 553 -28.26 -5.94 -27.81
C MET A 553 -29.75 -6.19 -28.02
N SER A 554 -30.36 -5.65 -29.08
CA SER A 554 -31.77 -5.91 -29.38
C SER A 554 -32.00 -7.39 -29.71
N VAL A 555 -31.05 -8.07 -30.36
CA VAL A 555 -31.14 -9.53 -30.54
C VAL A 555 -31.03 -10.26 -29.20
N LEU A 556 -30.07 -9.89 -28.34
CA LEU A 556 -29.92 -10.51 -27.01
C LEU A 556 -31.15 -10.30 -26.12
N ILE A 557 -31.69 -9.07 -26.10
CA ILE A 557 -32.87 -8.67 -25.32
C ILE A 557 -34.15 -9.32 -25.86
N ALA A 558 -34.38 -9.26 -27.18
CA ALA A 558 -35.59 -9.82 -27.81
C ALA A 558 -35.70 -11.34 -27.62
N GLN A 559 -34.57 -12.01 -27.44
CA GLN A 559 -34.56 -13.44 -27.17
C GLN A 559 -34.85 -13.80 -25.69
N LYS A 560 -35.07 -12.81 -24.80
CA LYS A 560 -35.29 -12.98 -23.34
C LYS A 560 -34.24 -13.87 -22.68
N GLN A 561 -33.02 -13.87 -23.19
CA GLN A 561 -32.02 -14.82 -22.72
C GLN A 561 -31.17 -14.21 -21.62
N GLN A 562 -30.91 -15.07 -20.64
CA GLN A 562 -30.00 -14.81 -19.55
C GLN A 562 -28.58 -15.11 -20.05
N GLU A 563 -28.11 -14.38 -21.07
CA GLU A 563 -26.71 -14.44 -21.51
C GLU A 563 -25.94 -13.30 -20.85
N LEU A 564 -24.72 -13.59 -20.39
CA LEU A 564 -23.81 -12.59 -19.87
C LEU A 564 -23.12 -11.89 -21.04
N PHE A 565 -23.29 -10.58 -21.12
CA PHE A 565 -22.57 -9.71 -22.03
C PHE A 565 -21.79 -8.68 -21.23
N GLY A 566 -20.54 -8.47 -21.60
CA GLY A 566 -19.74 -7.37 -21.05
C GLY A 566 -18.60 -6.99 -21.96
N ARG A 567 -17.97 -5.86 -21.68
CA ARG A 567 -16.81 -5.40 -22.43
C ARG A 567 -15.78 -4.73 -21.53
N PHE A 568 -14.54 -4.81 -21.94
CA PHE A 568 -13.44 -4.00 -21.43
C PHE A 568 -12.78 -3.33 -22.62
N GLN A 569 -12.96 -2.01 -22.73
CA GLN A 569 -12.47 -1.22 -23.87
C GLN A 569 -12.93 -1.82 -25.23
N ASP A 570 -11.99 -2.32 -26.02
CA ASP A 570 -12.15 -2.92 -27.35
C ASP A 570 -12.37 -4.45 -27.32
N ASN A 571 -12.31 -5.07 -26.14
CA ASN A 571 -12.55 -6.50 -25.96
C ASN A 571 -13.99 -6.71 -25.47
N LEU A 572 -14.80 -7.42 -26.27
CA LEU A 572 -16.16 -7.79 -25.92
C LEU A 572 -16.22 -9.27 -25.54
N PHE A 573 -17.14 -9.58 -24.66
CA PHE A 573 -17.41 -10.92 -24.18
C PHE A 573 -18.92 -11.21 -24.17
N LEU A 574 -19.27 -12.44 -24.54
CA LEU A 574 -20.63 -12.96 -24.57
C LEU A 574 -20.63 -14.45 -24.16
N THR A 575 -21.54 -14.86 -23.27
CA THR A 575 -21.92 -16.27 -23.15
C THR A 575 -22.99 -16.64 -24.18
N TRP A 576 -23.01 -17.89 -24.60
CA TRP A 576 -23.97 -18.37 -25.59
C TRP A 576 -24.43 -19.80 -25.29
N ASN A 577 -25.67 -20.00 -24.84
CA ASN A 577 -26.23 -21.31 -24.51
C ASN A 577 -26.85 -22.05 -25.71
N ARG A 578 -26.40 -21.76 -26.92
CA ARG A 578 -26.99 -22.24 -28.18
C ARG A 578 -25.92 -22.85 -29.08
N SER A 579 -26.34 -23.42 -30.22
CA SER A 579 -25.39 -23.99 -31.16
C SER A 579 -24.50 -22.91 -31.76
N GLU A 580 -23.27 -23.31 -32.10
CA GLU A 580 -22.31 -22.47 -32.80
C GLU A 580 -22.86 -21.96 -34.14
N ASP A 581 -23.64 -22.78 -34.85
CA ASP A 581 -24.29 -22.39 -36.11
C ASP A 581 -25.23 -21.17 -35.94
N GLN A 582 -25.94 -21.09 -34.83
CA GLN A 582 -26.81 -19.95 -34.54
C GLN A 582 -26.01 -18.68 -34.21
N LEU A 583 -24.82 -18.86 -33.63
CA LEU A 583 -23.88 -17.78 -33.38
C LEU A 583 -23.30 -17.27 -34.70
N HIS A 584 -22.85 -18.17 -35.58
CA HIS A 584 -22.39 -17.84 -36.93
C HIS A 584 -23.48 -17.18 -37.77
N PHE A 585 -24.73 -17.61 -37.62
CA PHE A 585 -25.87 -16.96 -38.28
C PHE A 585 -26.13 -15.54 -37.73
N LEU A 586 -25.95 -15.33 -36.41
CA LEU A 586 -26.07 -14.01 -35.82
C LEU A 586 -25.00 -13.05 -36.37
N PHE A 587 -23.75 -13.49 -36.44
CA PHE A 587 -22.64 -12.66 -36.93
C PHE A 587 -22.54 -12.59 -38.46
N GLY A 588 -23.04 -13.59 -39.17
CA GLY A 588 -23.10 -13.62 -40.63
C GLY A 588 -24.18 -12.71 -41.21
N LYS A 589 -25.07 -12.16 -40.38
CA LYS A 589 -26.04 -11.15 -40.82
C LYS A 589 -25.35 -9.78 -40.97
N PRO A 590 -25.54 -9.08 -42.12
CA PRO A 590 -25.05 -7.72 -42.31
C PRO A 590 -25.67 -6.68 -41.34
N ILE A 591 -26.61 -7.11 -40.48
CA ILE A 591 -27.23 -6.31 -39.43
C ILE A 591 -26.27 -6.12 -38.23
N VAL A 592 -25.38 -7.07 -37.96
CA VAL A 592 -24.38 -6.96 -36.87
C VAL A 592 -23.08 -6.32 -37.39
N VAL A 593 -22.81 -6.45 -38.68
CA VAL A 593 -21.68 -5.81 -39.39
C VAL A 593 -22.27 -4.80 -40.39
N ASP A 594 -22.82 -3.70 -39.87
CA ASP A 594 -23.36 -2.60 -40.69
C ASP A 594 -22.34 -2.13 -41.75
N ARG A 595 -22.81 -1.50 -42.83
CA ARG A 595 -21.96 -0.92 -43.89
C ARG A 595 -20.96 0.11 -43.35
N HIS A 596 -21.23 0.68 -42.18
CA HIS A 596 -20.34 1.59 -41.48
C HIS A 596 -19.11 0.92 -40.83
N TYR A 597 -19.04 -0.42 -40.78
CA TYR A 597 -17.96 -1.20 -40.14
C TYR A 597 -17.03 -1.92 -41.12
N GLN A 598 -16.97 -1.53 -42.39
CA GLN A 598 -16.11 -2.22 -43.38
C GLN A 598 -14.62 -2.27 -42.97
N SER A 599 -14.16 -1.35 -42.12
CA SER A 599 -12.79 -1.33 -41.59
C SER A 599 -12.60 -2.13 -40.29
N ILE A 600 -13.67 -2.51 -39.60
CA ILE A 600 -13.60 -3.15 -38.28
C ILE A 600 -13.74 -4.66 -38.46
N GLN A 601 -12.60 -5.36 -38.39
CA GLN A 601 -12.58 -6.82 -38.40
C GLN A 601 -12.92 -7.38 -37.02
N ILE A 602 -14.09 -8.00 -36.90
CA ILE A 602 -14.48 -8.76 -35.71
C ILE A 602 -14.06 -10.21 -35.92
N LYS A 603 -13.07 -10.68 -35.16
CA LYS A 603 -12.67 -12.09 -35.15
C LYS A 603 -13.18 -12.75 -33.86
N PRO A 604 -14.29 -13.53 -33.91
CA PRO A 604 -14.78 -14.22 -32.75
C PRO A 604 -13.85 -15.38 -32.39
N PHE A 605 -13.52 -15.51 -31.11
CA PHE A 605 -12.98 -16.75 -30.55
C PHE A 605 -14.10 -17.43 -29.75
N ILE A 606 -14.36 -18.69 -30.06
CA ILE A 606 -15.47 -19.48 -29.50
C ILE A 606 -14.86 -20.70 -28.82
N GLY A 607 -15.20 -20.93 -27.56
CA GLY A 607 -14.73 -22.10 -26.81
C GLY A 607 -15.43 -22.29 -25.47
N THR A 608 -15.03 -23.31 -24.72
CA THR A 608 -15.44 -23.53 -23.32
C THR A 608 -14.38 -23.08 -22.31
N SER A 609 -13.22 -22.65 -22.81
CA SER A 609 -12.16 -21.97 -22.07
C SER A 609 -11.69 -20.76 -22.88
N PHE A 610 -11.44 -19.65 -22.21
CA PHE A 610 -10.87 -18.44 -22.80
C PHE A 610 -10.14 -17.63 -21.73
N HIS A 611 -9.30 -16.70 -22.18
CA HIS A 611 -8.75 -15.66 -21.32
C HIS A 611 -9.35 -14.32 -21.69
N PHE A 612 -9.60 -13.47 -20.69
CA PHE A 612 -10.08 -12.13 -20.87
C PHE A 612 -9.48 -11.25 -19.80
N LEU A 613 -8.79 -10.19 -20.22
CA LEU A 613 -7.85 -9.47 -19.37
C LEU A 613 -6.78 -10.43 -18.84
N ASP A 614 -6.59 -10.47 -17.54
CA ASP A 614 -5.61 -11.27 -16.82
C ASP A 614 -6.22 -12.53 -16.16
N VAL A 615 -7.45 -12.90 -16.55
CA VAL A 615 -8.14 -14.08 -16.00
C VAL A 615 -8.45 -15.10 -17.09
N GLU A 616 -8.21 -16.38 -16.78
CA GLU A 616 -8.68 -17.51 -17.59
C GLU A 616 -9.96 -18.07 -16.98
N LEU A 617 -10.97 -18.16 -17.82
CA LEU A 617 -12.31 -18.64 -17.51
C LEU A 617 -12.55 -19.90 -18.32
N SER A 618 -12.85 -20.99 -17.64
CA SER A 618 -13.28 -22.23 -18.26
C SER A 618 -14.50 -22.77 -17.54
N HIS A 619 -15.27 -23.63 -18.19
CA HIS A 619 -16.29 -24.40 -17.47
C HIS A 619 -16.23 -25.87 -17.86
N ASN A 620 -16.55 -26.71 -16.89
CA ASN A 620 -16.68 -28.15 -17.10
C ASN A 620 -18.05 -28.58 -16.57
N LYS A 621 -18.93 -29.00 -17.48
CA LYS A 621 -20.30 -29.43 -17.17
C LYS A 621 -21.11 -28.35 -16.40
N GLY A 622 -20.95 -27.08 -16.78
CA GLY A 622 -21.65 -25.96 -16.13
C GLY A 622 -21.01 -25.47 -14.83
N HIS A 623 -19.90 -26.07 -14.39
CA HIS A 623 -19.13 -25.56 -13.26
C HIS A 623 -18.04 -24.61 -13.73
N LEU A 624 -18.11 -23.36 -13.27
CA LEU A 624 -17.12 -22.33 -13.56
C LEU A 624 -15.77 -22.66 -12.89
N HIS A 625 -14.71 -22.57 -13.68
CA HIS A 625 -13.34 -22.64 -13.21
C HIS A 625 -12.59 -21.38 -13.63
N THR A 626 -12.01 -20.69 -12.65
CA THR A 626 -11.28 -19.44 -12.87
C THR A 626 -9.86 -19.56 -12.34
N ARG A 627 -8.90 -18.96 -13.06
CA ARG A 627 -7.52 -18.78 -12.61
C ARG A 627 -6.94 -17.50 -13.23
N ILE A 628 -5.77 -17.09 -12.76
CA ILE A 628 -5.03 -16.01 -13.40
C ILE A 628 -4.41 -16.54 -14.69
N TYR A 629 -4.48 -15.73 -15.74
CA TYR A 629 -3.91 -16.05 -17.05
C TYR A 629 -2.61 -15.29 -17.21
N HIS A 630 -1.46 -15.96 -17.22
CA HIS A 630 -0.18 -15.35 -17.55
C HIS A 630 0.03 -15.35 -19.06
N ASP A 631 0.04 -14.16 -19.67
CA ASP A 631 0.48 -14.02 -21.06
C ASP A 631 2.00 -14.22 -21.09
N ALA A 632 2.48 -15.10 -21.97
CA ALA A 632 3.91 -15.47 -22.04
C ALA A 632 4.85 -14.28 -22.33
N VAL A 633 4.28 -13.14 -22.72
CA VAL A 633 5.02 -11.90 -23.04
C VAL A 633 4.86 -10.82 -21.98
N MET A 634 3.89 -10.95 -21.07
CA MET A 634 3.64 -9.98 -20.00
C MET A 634 3.79 -10.64 -18.62
N ASP A 635 4.83 -10.24 -17.87
CA ASP A 635 4.85 -10.50 -16.43
C ASP A 635 3.82 -9.61 -15.75
N GLN A 636 2.77 -10.21 -15.20
CA GLN A 636 1.66 -9.50 -14.55
C GLN A 636 2.00 -8.97 -13.15
N TYR A 637 3.12 -9.42 -12.59
CA TYR A 637 3.58 -9.05 -11.25
C TYR A 637 4.92 -8.32 -11.31
N GLN A 638 5.00 -7.32 -12.18
CA GLN A 638 6.14 -6.41 -12.18
C GLN A 638 6.17 -5.67 -10.85
N LEU A 639 7.28 -5.82 -10.13
CA LEU A 639 7.57 -5.04 -8.95
C LEU A 639 8.31 -3.78 -9.45
N PRO A 640 7.79 -2.56 -9.22
CA PRO A 640 8.51 -1.33 -9.49
C PRO A 640 10.00 -1.42 -9.16
N ASN A 641 10.89 -1.08 -10.10
CA ASN A 641 12.35 -1.19 -9.94
C ASN A 641 12.89 -0.47 -8.68
N GLN A 642 12.13 0.50 -8.15
CA GLN A 642 12.41 1.20 -6.90
C GLN A 642 12.42 0.29 -5.64
N PHE A 643 11.86 -0.92 -5.72
CA PHE A 643 11.85 -1.88 -4.62
C PHE A 643 13.25 -2.38 -4.20
N GLN A 644 14.26 -2.28 -5.07
CA GLN A 644 15.64 -2.60 -4.70
C GLN A 644 16.36 -1.44 -3.98
N ALA A 645 15.88 -0.21 -4.15
CA ALA A 645 16.49 0.99 -3.57
C ALA A 645 15.89 1.35 -2.19
N GLU A 646 14.61 1.07 -1.96
CA GLU A 646 13.95 1.34 -0.68
C GLU A 646 14.21 0.23 0.34
N ARG A 647 14.99 0.52 1.39
CA ARG A 647 15.21 -0.39 2.53
C ARG A 647 13.97 -0.63 3.42
N SER A 648 12.80 -0.11 3.06
CA SER A 648 11.58 -0.31 3.86
C SER A 648 10.95 -1.67 3.54
N SER A 649 10.95 -2.58 4.52
CA SER A 649 10.36 -3.93 4.35
C SER A 649 8.83 -3.93 4.23
N CYS A 650 8.17 -2.78 4.42
CA CYS A 650 6.71 -2.68 4.52
C CYS A 650 5.99 -2.69 3.15
N LEU A 651 6.50 -1.97 2.14
CA LEU A 651 5.83 -1.85 0.85
C LEU A 651 5.81 -3.18 0.05
N PRO A 652 6.94 -3.92 -0.08
CA PRO A 652 6.92 -5.21 -0.77
C PRO A 652 6.03 -6.24 -0.07
N SER A 653 5.99 -6.21 1.26
CA SER A 653 5.13 -7.10 2.06
C SER A 653 3.66 -6.88 1.73
N ARG A 654 3.23 -5.61 1.70
CA ARG A 654 1.84 -5.24 1.40
C ARG A 654 1.46 -5.51 -0.04
N LEU A 655 2.39 -5.29 -0.97
CA LEU A 655 2.16 -5.58 -2.37
C LEU A 655 1.96 -7.09 -2.57
N LEU A 656 2.80 -7.93 -1.98
CA LEU A 656 2.64 -9.39 -2.00
C LEU A 656 1.31 -9.81 -1.38
N GLN A 657 0.96 -9.28 -0.21
CA GLN A 657 -0.34 -9.57 0.42
C GLN A 657 -1.52 -9.13 -0.46
N SER A 658 -1.40 -8.02 -1.18
CA SER A 658 -2.44 -7.53 -2.09
C SER A 658 -2.56 -8.38 -3.35
N MET A 659 -1.43 -8.84 -3.91
CA MET A 659 -1.40 -9.83 -5.00
C MET A 659 -2.02 -11.15 -4.54
N LEU A 660 -1.71 -11.63 -3.33
CA LEU A 660 -2.33 -12.85 -2.77
C LEU A 660 -3.84 -12.68 -2.55
N MET A 661 -4.29 -11.52 -2.07
CA MET A 661 -5.72 -11.21 -2.01
C MET A 661 -6.33 -11.32 -3.39
N TYR A 662 -5.76 -10.65 -4.40
CA TYR A 662 -6.20 -10.69 -5.80
C TYR A 662 -6.31 -12.11 -6.33
N VAL A 663 -5.27 -12.93 -6.14
CA VAL A 663 -5.24 -14.34 -6.55
C VAL A 663 -6.38 -15.14 -5.91
N VAL A 664 -6.64 -14.97 -4.62
CA VAL A 664 -7.76 -15.66 -3.96
C VAL A 664 -9.11 -15.27 -4.58
N ARG A 665 -9.27 -14.01 -5.01
CA ARG A 665 -10.48 -13.57 -5.73
C ARG A 665 -10.59 -14.26 -7.08
N CYS A 666 -9.47 -14.34 -7.80
CA CYS A 666 -9.43 -14.83 -9.16
C CYS A 666 -9.46 -16.35 -9.30
N CYS A 667 -8.93 -17.10 -8.34
CA CYS A 667 -8.85 -18.56 -8.42
C CYS A 667 -10.08 -19.23 -7.80
N SER A 668 -10.80 -20.06 -8.57
CA SER A 668 -11.95 -20.81 -8.03
C SER A 668 -11.57 -22.12 -7.34
N LYS A 669 -10.32 -22.60 -7.51
CA LYS A 669 -9.83 -23.84 -6.88
C LYS A 669 -8.53 -23.62 -6.13
N GLU A 670 -8.34 -24.38 -5.07
CA GLU A 670 -7.12 -24.38 -4.24
C GLU A 670 -5.86 -24.64 -5.08
N GLN A 671 -5.92 -25.59 -6.02
CA GLN A 671 -4.79 -25.92 -6.90
C GLN A 671 -4.31 -24.72 -7.73
N SER A 672 -5.25 -23.92 -8.25
CA SER A 672 -4.91 -22.71 -9.02
C SER A 672 -4.33 -21.64 -8.12
N PHE A 673 -4.89 -21.44 -6.93
CA PHE A 673 -4.35 -20.51 -5.94
C PHE A 673 -2.95 -20.93 -5.46
N ASP A 674 -2.72 -22.22 -5.20
CA ASP A 674 -1.43 -22.76 -4.79
C ASP A 674 -0.36 -22.58 -5.88
N TYR A 675 -0.74 -22.74 -7.15
CA TYR A 675 0.14 -22.46 -8.29
C TYR A 675 0.55 -20.99 -8.30
N GLU A 676 -0.42 -20.07 -8.25
CA GLU A 676 -0.19 -18.63 -8.26
C GLU A 676 0.61 -18.15 -7.04
N ARG A 677 0.33 -18.68 -5.84
CA ARG A 677 1.11 -18.38 -4.63
C ARG A 677 2.57 -18.76 -4.81
N ARG A 678 2.85 -19.92 -5.41
CA ARG A 678 4.23 -20.36 -5.70
C ARG A 678 4.88 -19.50 -6.77
N TYR A 679 4.14 -19.12 -7.80
CA TYR A 679 4.62 -18.22 -8.84
C TYR A 679 4.98 -16.84 -8.26
N LEU A 680 4.12 -16.25 -7.42
CA LEU A 680 4.44 -15.01 -6.69
C LEU A 680 5.67 -15.16 -5.78
N LYS A 681 5.81 -16.29 -5.08
CA LYS A 681 7.03 -16.58 -4.29
C LYS A 681 8.27 -16.61 -5.19
N LEU A 682 8.20 -17.25 -6.36
CA LEU A 682 9.29 -17.27 -7.33
C LEU A 682 9.63 -15.87 -7.85
N VAL A 683 8.62 -15.07 -8.22
CA VAL A 683 8.80 -13.68 -8.65
C VAL A 683 9.55 -12.90 -7.57
N TYR A 684 9.08 -12.89 -6.31
CA TYR A 684 9.78 -12.17 -5.24
C TYR A 684 11.20 -12.68 -4.97
N LEU A 685 11.45 -13.99 -5.09
CA LEU A 685 12.81 -14.53 -4.99
C LEU A 685 13.71 -13.98 -6.12
N LEU A 686 13.21 -13.87 -7.35
CA LEU A 686 13.95 -13.31 -8.48
C LEU A 686 14.26 -11.82 -8.31
N TYR A 687 13.39 -11.08 -7.63
CA TYR A 687 13.63 -9.67 -7.27
C TYR A 687 14.55 -9.49 -6.05
N GLY A 688 15.12 -10.57 -5.49
CA GLY A 688 16.12 -10.52 -4.42
C GLY A 688 15.57 -10.57 -2.99
N PHE A 689 14.27 -10.80 -2.80
CA PHE A 689 13.69 -10.94 -1.46
C PHE A 689 14.05 -12.30 -0.84
N SER A 690 14.32 -12.31 0.47
CA SER A 690 14.64 -13.56 1.18
C SER A 690 13.41 -14.45 1.32
N GLU A 691 13.62 -15.78 1.32
CA GLU A 691 12.54 -16.75 1.51
C GLU A 691 11.77 -16.51 2.82
N ASN A 692 12.49 -16.22 3.93
CA ASN A 692 11.88 -15.92 5.22
C ASN A 692 10.97 -14.70 5.18
N PHE A 693 11.35 -13.66 4.43
CA PHE A 693 10.51 -12.47 4.24
C PHE A 693 9.20 -12.84 3.53
N ILE A 694 9.32 -13.58 2.42
CA ILE A 694 8.17 -13.99 1.61
C ILE A 694 7.23 -14.89 2.42
N ASP A 695 7.77 -15.87 3.13
CA ASP A 695 7.00 -16.81 3.95
C ASP A 695 6.32 -16.09 5.12
N ASN A 696 6.98 -15.13 5.77
CA ASN A 696 6.36 -14.28 6.79
C ASN A 696 5.22 -13.44 6.20
N CYS A 697 5.36 -12.90 4.99
CA CYS A 697 4.28 -12.15 4.32
C CYS A 697 3.08 -13.03 4.00
N ILE A 698 3.31 -14.26 3.54
CA ILE A 698 2.27 -15.27 3.28
C ILE A 698 1.59 -15.68 4.60
N GLU A 699 2.36 -15.88 5.67
CA GLU A 699 1.82 -16.20 7.00
C GLU A 699 0.94 -15.06 7.54
N GLN A 700 1.41 -13.82 7.43
CA GLN A 700 0.63 -12.63 7.81
C GLN A 700 -0.65 -12.51 6.99
N PHE A 701 -0.61 -12.81 5.69
CA PHE A 701 -1.81 -12.88 4.85
C PHE A 701 -2.82 -13.89 5.42
N TYR A 702 -2.41 -15.12 5.75
CA TYR A 702 -3.32 -16.10 6.33
C TYR A 702 -3.84 -15.68 7.71
N LYS A 703 -2.97 -15.15 8.60
CA LYS A 703 -3.38 -14.62 9.92
C LYS A 703 -4.44 -13.54 9.79
N ARG A 704 -4.27 -12.60 8.86
CA ARG A 704 -5.19 -11.49 8.60
C ARG A 704 -6.61 -11.94 8.23
N PHE A 705 -6.75 -13.11 7.60
CA PHE A 705 -8.05 -13.70 7.25
C PHE A 705 -8.46 -14.85 8.18
N TYR A 706 -7.89 -14.89 9.39
CA TYR A 706 -8.15 -15.91 10.43
C TYR A 706 -7.93 -17.34 9.91
N ALA A 707 -7.10 -17.51 8.89
CA ALA A 707 -6.83 -18.80 8.27
C ALA A 707 -5.76 -19.62 9.03
N CYS A 708 -5.33 -19.11 10.19
CA CYS A 708 -4.39 -19.75 11.11
C CYS A 708 -5.07 -19.97 12.47
N GLU A 709 -6.05 -20.86 12.54
CA GLU A 709 -6.45 -21.44 13.83
C GLU A 709 -5.82 -22.84 13.89
N VAL A 710 -4.83 -22.98 14.79
CA VAL A 710 -4.14 -24.24 15.17
C VAL A 710 -3.15 -24.79 14.13
N ASN A 711 -1.86 -24.82 14.50
CA ASN A 711 -0.76 -25.59 13.88
C ASN A 711 -0.80 -25.73 12.35
N TYR A 712 0.13 -25.04 11.66
CA TYR A 712 0.35 -25.05 10.20
C TYR A 712 0.39 -26.45 9.53
N PHE A 713 0.55 -27.51 10.33
CA PHE A 713 0.66 -28.90 9.90
C PHE A 713 -0.59 -29.78 10.14
N VAL A 714 -1.64 -29.34 10.84
CA VAL A 714 -2.70 -30.26 11.30
C VAL A 714 -4.11 -29.93 10.79
N ASP A 715 -4.53 -28.67 10.69
CA ASP A 715 -5.88 -28.33 10.18
C ASP A 715 -5.82 -27.23 9.11
N ARG A 716 -5.66 -27.62 7.84
CA ARG A 716 -5.80 -26.67 6.73
C ARG A 716 -7.26 -26.20 6.66
N ILE A 717 -7.49 -24.91 6.88
CA ILE A 717 -8.79 -24.30 6.58
C ILE A 717 -9.07 -24.54 5.09
N PRO A 718 -10.26 -25.09 4.73
CA PRO A 718 -10.61 -25.30 3.34
C PRO A 718 -10.46 -24.00 2.55
N TYR A 719 -9.83 -24.05 1.37
CA TYR A 719 -9.62 -22.87 0.52
C TYR A 719 -10.90 -22.05 0.30
N GLU A 720 -12.05 -22.71 0.18
CA GLU A 720 -13.36 -22.05 0.07
C GLU A 720 -13.69 -21.12 1.24
N THR A 721 -13.26 -21.47 2.45
CA THR A 721 -13.44 -20.63 3.63
C THR A 721 -12.54 -19.41 3.58
N LEU A 722 -11.26 -19.59 3.21
CA LEU A 722 -10.34 -18.47 2.98
C LEU A 722 -10.89 -17.52 1.91
N ARG A 723 -11.30 -18.07 0.76
CA ARG A 723 -11.87 -17.32 -0.35
C ARG A 723 -13.10 -16.53 0.06
N ARG A 724 -14.05 -17.16 0.77
CA ARG A 724 -15.23 -16.47 1.30
C ARG A 724 -14.88 -15.33 2.26
N ARG A 725 -13.86 -15.50 3.10
CA ARG A 725 -13.41 -14.44 4.03
C ARG A 725 -12.74 -13.27 3.31
N VAL A 726 -11.89 -13.54 2.31
CA VAL A 726 -11.29 -12.50 1.45
C VAL A 726 -12.38 -11.73 0.70
N MET A 727 -13.33 -12.43 0.08
CA MET A 727 -14.51 -11.83 -0.59
C MET A 727 -15.33 -10.95 0.34
N LYS A 728 -15.67 -11.45 1.54
CA LYS A 728 -16.45 -10.70 2.53
C LYS A 728 -15.72 -9.44 2.98
N ARG A 729 -14.42 -9.53 3.25
CA ARG A 729 -13.61 -8.38 3.67
C ARG A 729 -13.49 -7.34 2.55
N HIS A 730 -13.33 -7.77 1.31
CA HIS A 730 -13.33 -6.86 0.16
C HIS A 730 -14.68 -6.15 0.02
N ALA A 731 -15.80 -6.87 0.11
CA ALA A 731 -17.13 -6.25 0.06
C ALA A 731 -17.32 -5.20 1.17
N GLN A 732 -16.84 -5.48 2.39
CA GLN A 732 -16.83 -4.50 3.47
C GLN A 732 -15.96 -3.29 3.15
N LEU A 733 -14.76 -3.48 2.56
CA LEU A 733 -13.87 -2.38 2.18
C LEU A 733 -14.42 -1.55 1.03
N VAL A 734 -15.09 -2.16 0.04
CA VAL A 734 -15.77 -1.44 -1.03
C VAL A 734 -16.92 -0.61 -0.48
N ILE A 735 -17.71 -1.16 0.45
CA ILE A 735 -18.75 -0.39 1.14
C ILE A 735 -18.13 0.78 1.92
N ILE A 736 -17.04 0.56 2.66
CA ILE A 736 -16.33 1.63 3.37
C ILE A 736 -15.77 2.68 2.39
N LEU A 737 -15.13 2.27 1.30
CA LEU A 737 -14.60 3.18 0.29
C LEU A 737 -15.71 3.96 -0.41
N PHE A 738 -16.84 3.31 -0.74
CA PHE A 738 -18.02 3.95 -1.34
C PHE A 738 -18.71 4.91 -0.36
N LEU A 739 -18.64 4.63 0.95
CA LEU A 739 -19.14 5.52 2.01
C LEU A 739 -18.14 6.65 2.36
N CYS A 740 -16.86 6.49 2.04
CA CYS A 740 -15.80 7.45 2.36
C CYS A 740 -15.31 8.29 1.16
N TYR A 741 -15.74 8.00 -0.07
CA TYR A 741 -15.32 8.71 -1.27
C TYR A 741 -16.50 9.13 -2.16
N ASP A 742 -16.54 10.42 -2.47
CA ASP A 742 -17.31 10.98 -3.57
C ASP A 742 -16.83 10.37 -4.91
N PRO A 743 -17.69 9.75 -5.74
CA PRO A 743 -17.29 9.05 -6.97
C PRO A 743 -16.59 9.93 -8.03
N LEU A 744 -16.55 11.26 -7.83
CA LEU A 744 -16.03 12.24 -8.79
C LEU A 744 -14.49 12.40 -8.79
N ASN A 745 -13.74 11.78 -7.87
CA ASN A 745 -12.27 11.93 -7.78
C ASN A 745 -11.50 10.61 -7.93
N LEU A 746 -11.68 9.93 -9.06
CA LEU A 746 -10.87 8.76 -9.44
C LEU A 746 -10.30 8.96 -10.84
N LEU A 747 -9.18 9.67 -10.93
CA LEU A 747 -8.07 9.48 -11.88
C LEU A 747 -7.10 10.67 -11.75
N ASP A 748 -6.08 10.53 -10.92
CA ASP A 748 -4.87 11.34 -11.04
C ASP A 748 -3.65 10.41 -11.04
N TYR A 749 -3.08 10.22 -12.23
CA TYR A 749 -1.89 9.39 -12.48
C TYR A 749 -0.57 10.14 -12.11
N THR A 750 -0.64 11.27 -11.39
CA THR A 750 0.53 12.01 -10.90
C THR A 750 1.09 11.48 -9.56
N MET A 751 0.49 10.44 -8.97
CA MET A 751 0.91 9.88 -7.67
C MET A 751 2.27 9.14 -7.69
N VAL A 752 2.82 8.81 -8.86
CA VAL A 752 4.10 8.08 -8.98
C VAL A 752 5.30 9.03 -9.03
N ASP A 753 5.16 10.22 -9.62
CA ASP A 753 6.25 11.21 -9.71
C ASP A 753 6.51 11.95 -8.38
N GLN A 754 5.52 12.01 -7.49
CA GLN A 754 5.65 12.67 -6.17
C GLN A 754 6.31 11.80 -5.09
N ILE A 755 6.65 10.55 -5.41
CA ILE A 755 7.34 9.60 -4.49
C ILE A 755 8.87 9.84 -4.49
N ASN A 756 9.42 10.52 -5.51
CA ASN A 756 10.86 10.53 -5.78
C ASN A 756 11.72 11.54 -4.97
N GLN A 757 11.16 12.53 -4.26
CA GLN A 757 11.95 13.65 -3.72
C GLN A 757 12.11 13.74 -2.18
N ALA A 758 12.35 12.66 -1.43
CA ALA A 758 12.59 12.86 0.01
C ALA A 758 13.35 11.75 0.78
N ILE A 759 14.68 11.69 0.69
CA ILE A 759 15.54 11.32 1.84
C ILE A 759 16.85 12.13 1.80
N ASP A 760 17.10 12.92 2.86
CA ASP A 760 18.42 13.04 3.49
C ASP A 760 18.33 13.85 4.79
N ILE A 761 18.55 13.18 5.94
CA ILE A 761 19.30 13.68 7.11
C ILE A 761 19.96 12.47 7.78
N VAL A 762 21.25 12.27 7.49
CA VAL A 762 22.16 11.51 8.36
C VAL A 762 22.69 12.48 9.42
N VAL A 763 22.50 12.17 10.70
CA VAL A 763 23.20 12.86 11.79
C VAL A 763 24.66 12.36 11.78
N PRO A 764 25.68 13.25 11.77
CA PRO A 764 27.05 12.81 11.95
C PRO A 764 27.21 12.30 13.38
N TRP A 765 27.67 11.06 13.54
CA TRP A 765 28.30 10.61 14.78
C TRP A 765 29.53 11.49 15.03
N MET A 766 29.50 12.28 16.11
CA MET A 766 30.71 12.85 16.68
C MET A 766 31.31 11.83 17.63
N ASP A 767 32.28 11.06 17.14
CA ASP A 767 33.25 10.41 18.00
C ASP A 767 34.21 11.48 18.56
N ASN A 768 34.50 11.35 19.85
CA ASN A 768 35.39 12.16 20.68
C ASN A 768 34.72 13.33 21.42
N MET A 769 34.09 13.03 22.56
CA MET A 769 34.29 13.79 23.80
C MET A 769 34.36 12.80 24.96
N ASP A 770 35.39 13.00 25.79
CA ASP A 770 35.84 12.15 26.87
C ASP A 770 34.74 11.73 27.85
N ASP A 771 34.86 10.47 28.28
CA ASP A 771 34.27 9.91 29.49
C ASP A 771 34.50 10.84 30.68
N ASN A 772 33.43 11.41 31.24
CA ASN A 772 33.17 11.67 32.66
C ASN A 772 32.07 12.73 32.80
N ASP A 773 30.81 12.29 32.88
CA ASP A 773 29.84 12.87 33.81
C ASP A 773 28.61 11.95 33.91
N ASP A 774 28.35 11.51 35.13
CA ASP A 774 27.14 10.80 35.56
C ASP A 774 25.94 11.75 35.47
N ASP A 775 25.27 11.79 34.32
CA ASP A 775 23.86 12.17 34.21
C ASP A 775 23.29 11.51 32.95
N ASP A 776 22.42 10.51 33.15
CA ASP A 776 21.78 9.70 32.13
C ASP A 776 20.70 10.54 31.39
N ASP A 777 21.16 11.47 30.55
CA ASP A 777 20.36 12.43 29.79
C ASP A 777 20.28 12.03 28.31
N ASN A 778 20.12 10.72 28.05
CA ASN A 778 19.86 10.15 26.71
C ASN A 778 18.40 10.40 26.25
N GLU A 779 17.96 11.66 26.24
CA GLU A 779 16.66 12.05 25.67
C GLU A 779 16.76 12.24 24.14
N LYS A 780 16.30 11.21 23.42
CA LYS A 780 16.31 11.11 21.96
C LYS A 780 15.19 11.93 21.30
N ILE A 781 15.48 12.50 20.14
CA ILE A 781 14.48 12.84 19.12
C ILE A 781 13.76 11.54 18.77
N ILE A 782 12.45 11.47 19.03
CA ILE A 782 11.66 10.27 18.70
C ILE A 782 11.03 10.53 17.34
N ASN A 783 11.47 9.77 16.35
CA ASN A 783 10.73 9.68 15.10
C ASN A 783 9.45 8.90 15.38
N LEU A 784 8.31 9.58 15.35
CA LEU A 784 6.99 8.98 15.54
C LEU A 784 6.51 8.25 14.28
N SER A 785 7.31 8.21 13.21
CA SER A 785 6.99 7.42 12.02
C SER A 785 7.14 5.90 12.22
N GLY A 786 7.25 5.43 13.47
CA GLY A 786 7.18 4.01 13.81
C GLY A 786 5.77 3.45 13.60
N ASP A 787 5.73 2.26 13.01
CA ASP A 787 4.58 1.47 12.56
C ASP A 787 3.81 1.97 11.32
N GLU A 788 3.97 1.17 10.26
CA GLU A 788 3.07 0.81 9.15
C GLU A 788 2.30 1.89 8.35
N ILE A 789 1.96 3.08 8.85
CA ILE A 789 1.12 4.05 8.12
C ILE A 789 1.82 5.40 7.91
N ASN A 790 2.93 5.67 8.63
CA ASN A 790 3.53 7.01 8.67
C ASN A 790 4.97 7.14 8.15
N GLU A 791 5.60 6.11 7.57
CA GLU A 791 6.96 6.27 6.98
C GLU A 791 7.01 7.28 5.82
N ARG A 792 5.86 7.54 5.15
CA ARG A 792 5.73 8.59 4.12
C ARG A 792 5.59 10.01 4.69
N ARG A 793 5.67 10.18 6.02
CA ARG A 793 5.38 11.42 6.75
C ARG A 793 6.33 11.54 7.94
N PRO A 794 7.48 12.22 7.80
CA PRO A 794 8.41 12.38 8.92
C PRO A 794 7.76 13.25 9.99
N LEU A 795 7.16 12.57 10.98
CA LEU A 795 6.52 13.13 12.15
C LEU A 795 7.52 13.00 13.30
N TYR A 796 8.02 14.13 13.76
CA TYR A 796 8.98 14.17 14.85
C TYR A 796 8.27 14.57 16.13
N GLN A 797 8.51 13.82 17.21
CA GLN A 797 8.26 14.32 18.55
C GLN A 797 9.52 15.00 19.07
N ILE A 798 9.45 16.31 19.28
CA ILE A 798 10.58 17.08 19.83
C ILE A 798 10.20 17.53 21.23
N THR A 799 10.75 16.84 22.23
CA THR A 799 10.42 17.00 23.65
C THR A 799 11.09 18.22 24.29
N ARG A 800 12.30 18.61 23.84
CA ARG A 800 13.02 19.80 24.35
C ARG A 800 13.13 20.91 23.30
N LYS A 801 12.67 22.12 23.66
CA LYS A 801 12.70 23.32 22.79
C LYS A 801 14.12 23.72 22.32
N LYS A 802 15.17 23.32 23.04
CA LYS A 802 16.58 23.59 22.68
C LYS A 802 16.99 22.96 21.35
N TYR A 803 16.49 21.75 21.03
CA TYR A 803 16.82 21.05 19.78
C TYR A 803 16.01 21.54 18.58
N LEU A 804 14.87 22.21 18.81
CA LEU A 804 13.99 22.69 17.73
C LEU A 804 14.72 23.64 16.78
N ASN A 805 15.60 24.50 17.30
CA ASN A 805 16.35 25.44 16.46
C ASN A 805 17.44 24.74 15.64
N ILE A 806 18.11 23.74 16.22
CA ILE A 806 19.14 22.94 15.55
C ILE A 806 18.53 22.13 14.41
N ILE A 807 17.41 21.44 14.68
CA ILE A 807 16.69 20.65 13.68
C ILE A 807 16.14 21.55 12.57
N ARG A 808 15.62 22.74 12.90
CA ARG A 808 15.19 23.72 11.89
C ARG A 808 16.34 24.17 11.00
N GLN A 809 17.51 24.46 11.55
CA GLN A 809 18.68 24.84 10.76
C GLN A 809 19.13 23.71 9.83
N GLN A 810 19.15 22.46 10.31
CA GLN A 810 19.50 21.29 9.49
C GLN A 810 18.46 20.97 8.40
N LEU A 811 17.17 21.14 8.69
CA LEU A 811 16.14 20.96 7.66
C LEU A 811 16.18 22.08 6.62
N GLN A 812 16.47 23.31 7.04
CA GLN A 812 16.61 24.46 6.14
C GLN A 812 17.78 24.29 5.17
N THR A 813 18.90 23.68 5.58
CA THR A 813 20.01 23.39 4.64
C THR A 813 19.60 22.40 3.54
N ASN A 814 18.54 21.61 3.76
CA ASN A 814 18.03 20.62 2.82
C ASN A 814 16.72 21.08 2.15
N ASN A 815 16.42 22.39 2.11
CA ASN A 815 15.16 22.96 1.58
C ASN A 815 13.86 22.42 2.21
N ARG A 816 13.95 21.86 3.42
CA ARG A 816 12.82 21.37 4.19
C ARG A 816 12.44 22.35 5.30
N ILE A 817 11.16 22.36 5.62
CA ILE A 817 10.62 23.08 6.77
C ILE A 817 10.08 22.09 7.80
N LEU A 818 10.03 22.55 9.05
CA LEU A 818 9.46 21.82 10.16
C LEU A 818 8.27 22.60 10.71
N LEU A 819 7.08 22.07 10.46
CA LEU A 819 5.80 22.68 10.84
C LEU A 819 5.26 21.99 12.09
N PRO A 820 4.79 22.73 13.10
CA PRO A 820 3.99 22.12 14.17
C PRO A 820 2.72 21.51 13.57
N THR A 821 2.25 20.38 14.08
CA THR A 821 0.93 19.84 13.72
C THR A 821 -0.14 20.31 14.70
N TYR A 822 -1.39 19.86 14.53
CA TYR A 822 -2.47 20.13 15.48
C TYR A 822 -2.23 19.50 16.85
N ASN A 823 -1.39 18.46 16.93
CA ASN A 823 -1.00 17.84 18.18
C ASN A 823 0.20 18.59 18.77
N LEU A 824 0.03 19.15 19.98
CA LEU A 824 1.11 19.81 20.71
C LEU A 824 2.28 18.82 20.79
N TYR A 825 3.48 19.24 20.36
CA TYR A 825 4.73 18.45 20.34
C TYR A 825 4.98 17.51 19.14
N ALA A 826 4.03 17.37 18.22
CA ALA A 826 4.29 16.70 16.94
C ALA A 826 4.65 17.73 15.86
N TYR A 827 5.67 17.41 15.07
CA TYR A 827 6.16 18.27 13.99
C TYR A 827 6.21 17.50 12.68
N TYR A 828 5.64 18.07 11.64
CA TYR A 828 5.65 17.54 10.29
C TYR A 828 6.75 18.22 9.47
N SER A 829 7.60 17.41 8.80
CA SER A 829 8.57 17.95 7.86
C SER A 829 8.21 17.70 6.40
N CYS A 830 8.22 18.76 5.59
CA CYS A 830 8.06 18.69 4.14
C CYS A 830 9.00 19.69 3.45
N GLU A 831 9.13 19.58 2.13
CA GLU A 831 9.81 20.59 1.32
C GLU A 831 9.05 21.93 1.35
N LEU A 832 9.79 23.03 1.31
CA LEU A 832 9.19 24.37 1.31
C LEU A 832 8.35 24.61 0.06
N THR A 833 8.83 24.18 -1.11
CA THR A 833 8.16 24.29 -2.41
C THR A 833 6.84 23.53 -2.42
N LEU A 834 6.83 22.29 -1.94
CA LEU A 834 5.62 21.48 -1.80
C LEU A 834 4.59 22.12 -0.87
N MET A 835 5.02 22.71 0.25
CA MET A 835 4.13 23.45 1.13
C MET A 835 3.52 24.66 0.43
N GLN A 836 4.35 25.47 -0.25
CA GLN A 836 3.90 26.65 -0.99
C GLN A 836 2.88 26.28 -2.07
N GLN A 837 3.15 25.20 -2.81
CA GLN A 837 2.23 24.66 -3.81
C GLN A 837 0.90 24.25 -3.18
N LYS A 838 0.91 23.44 -2.12
CA LYS A 838 -0.33 22.97 -1.46
C LYS A 838 -1.13 24.12 -0.83
N VAL A 839 -0.44 25.14 -0.30
CA VAL A 839 -1.08 26.36 0.20
C VAL A 839 -1.72 27.14 -0.95
N HIS A 840 -1.01 27.30 -2.07
CA HIS A 840 -1.55 27.97 -3.26
C HIS A 840 -2.75 27.22 -3.84
N GLU A 841 -2.65 25.91 -4.00
CA GLU A 841 -3.75 25.04 -4.43
C GLU A 841 -4.96 25.17 -3.50
N HIS A 842 -4.77 25.16 -2.17
CA HIS A 842 -5.85 25.35 -1.23
C HIS A 842 -6.52 26.73 -1.36
N MET A 843 -5.72 27.80 -1.47
CA MET A 843 -6.25 29.16 -1.64
C MET A 843 -7.01 29.33 -2.95
N THR A 844 -6.47 28.81 -4.06
CA THR A 844 -7.08 28.87 -5.39
C THR A 844 -8.34 28.02 -5.47
N ARG A 845 -8.31 26.80 -4.91
CA ARG A 845 -9.45 25.87 -4.91
C ARG A 845 -10.62 26.38 -4.07
N THR A 846 -10.35 26.98 -2.91
CA THR A 846 -11.42 27.43 -2.00
C THR A 846 -11.94 28.83 -2.34
N GLY A 847 -11.12 29.67 -2.99
CA GLY A 847 -11.45 31.09 -3.20
C GLY A 847 -11.65 31.88 -1.90
N ALA A 848 -11.35 31.30 -0.74
CA ALA A 848 -11.65 31.86 0.58
C ALA A 848 -10.74 33.04 0.96
N TYR A 849 -9.62 33.21 0.24
CA TYR A 849 -8.61 34.22 0.50
C TYR A 849 -8.34 35.02 -0.78
N ARG A 850 -8.35 36.35 -0.67
CA ARG A 850 -7.96 37.27 -1.77
C ARG A 850 -6.65 37.96 -1.41
N LEU A 851 -5.66 37.89 -2.31
CA LEU A 851 -4.43 38.66 -2.18
C LEU A 851 -4.76 40.16 -2.32
N ILE A 852 -4.51 40.94 -1.27
CA ILE A 852 -4.79 42.38 -1.25
C ILE A 852 -3.51 43.19 -1.57
N MET A 853 -2.35 42.71 -1.14
CA MET A 853 -1.06 43.38 -1.30
C MET A 853 0.06 42.37 -1.11
N GLU A 854 1.08 42.40 -1.97
CA GLU A 854 2.35 41.71 -1.73
C GLU A 854 3.28 42.61 -0.90
N LEU A 855 3.88 42.04 0.13
CA LEU A 855 4.83 42.76 0.97
C LEU A 855 6.23 42.61 0.40
N ASP A 856 6.75 43.68 -0.19
CA ASP A 856 8.17 43.75 -0.54
C ASP A 856 9.00 43.86 0.75
N GLN A 857 9.96 42.93 0.91
CA GLN A 857 10.89 42.90 2.04
C GLN A 857 11.71 44.20 2.17
N THR A 858 11.82 44.99 1.09
CA THR A 858 12.57 46.24 1.09
C THR A 858 11.85 47.41 1.76
N ASN A 859 10.53 47.34 2.00
CA ASN A 859 9.76 48.47 2.54
C ASN A 859 8.81 48.13 3.70
N PRO A 860 9.34 47.89 4.92
CA PRO A 860 8.55 47.61 6.12
C PRO A 860 7.67 48.79 6.61
N TYR A 861 7.85 50.01 6.06
CA TYR A 861 7.02 51.17 6.43
C TYR A 861 5.59 51.08 5.86
N SER A 862 5.42 50.43 4.71
CA SER A 862 4.10 50.29 4.05
C SER A 862 3.10 49.46 4.89
N LEU A 863 3.59 48.41 5.57
CA LEU A 863 2.74 47.52 6.36
C LEU A 863 2.18 48.20 7.62
N LYS A 864 3.03 48.92 8.36
CA LYS A 864 2.60 49.64 9.56
C LYS A 864 1.57 50.72 9.23
N GLU A 865 1.74 51.43 8.12
CA GLU A 865 0.76 52.41 7.65
C GLU A 865 -0.56 51.77 7.23
N PHE A 866 -0.51 50.62 6.53
CA PHE A 866 -1.71 49.88 6.14
C PHE A 866 -2.51 49.41 7.37
N VAL A 867 -1.85 48.81 8.37
CA VAL A 867 -2.48 48.37 9.62
C VAL A 867 -3.07 49.55 10.38
N LYS A 868 -2.34 50.66 10.45
CA LYS A 868 -2.82 51.89 11.08
C LYS A 868 -4.06 52.43 10.37
N LYS A 869 -4.08 52.44 9.04
CA LYS A 869 -5.24 52.85 8.24
C LYS A 869 -6.45 51.94 8.50
N MET A 870 -6.26 50.62 8.43
CA MET A 870 -7.35 49.66 8.67
C MET A 870 -7.92 49.78 10.08
N ASN A 871 -7.07 49.91 11.11
CA ASN A 871 -7.53 50.11 12.49
C ASN A 871 -8.25 51.44 12.67
N ASN A 872 -7.79 52.52 12.02
CA ASN A 872 -8.49 53.80 12.04
C ASN A 872 -9.88 53.68 11.39
N ASP A 873 -10.01 52.94 10.29
CA ASP A 873 -11.29 52.72 9.62
C ASP A 873 -12.26 51.90 10.48
N ILE A 874 -11.81 50.82 11.11
CA ILE A 874 -12.65 50.02 12.02
C ILE A 874 -13.02 50.84 13.27
N MET A 875 -12.08 51.58 13.85
CA MET A 875 -12.35 52.45 15.00
C MET A 875 -13.33 53.58 14.65
N LYS A 876 -13.23 54.16 13.44
CA LYS A 876 -14.19 55.16 12.95
C LYS A 876 -15.59 54.55 12.88
N LYS A 877 -15.73 53.33 12.36
CA LYS A 877 -17.02 52.61 12.33
C LYS A 877 -17.54 52.29 13.73
N LEU A 878 -16.71 51.75 14.63
CA LEU A 878 -17.06 51.49 16.03
C LEU A 878 -17.51 52.76 16.77
N ASN A 879 -16.82 53.89 16.53
CA ASN A 879 -17.20 55.18 17.10
C ASN A 879 -18.53 55.68 16.54
N CYS A 880 -18.82 55.49 15.25
CA CYS A 880 -20.15 55.80 14.69
C CYS A 880 -21.25 54.98 15.37
N VAL A 881 -21.04 53.68 15.59
CA VAL A 881 -22.01 52.80 16.29
C VAL A 881 -22.22 53.25 17.73
N LEU A 882 -21.15 53.67 18.43
CA LEU A 882 -21.22 54.27 19.77
C LEU A 882 -21.97 55.62 19.78
N HIS A 883 -21.64 56.54 18.85
CA HIS A 883 -22.28 57.85 18.76
C HIS A 883 -23.78 57.76 18.43
N ASN A 884 -24.16 56.78 17.61
CA ASN A 884 -25.55 56.47 17.30
C ASN A 884 -26.26 55.72 18.45
N LYS A 885 -25.61 55.53 19.61
CA LYS A 885 -26.13 54.86 20.81
C LYS A 885 -26.58 53.40 20.57
N LEU A 886 -26.02 52.74 19.55
CA LEU A 886 -26.31 51.32 19.26
C LEU A 886 -25.53 50.36 20.17
N ILE A 887 -24.44 50.83 20.76
CA ILE A 887 -23.66 50.12 21.78
C ILE A 887 -23.36 51.07 22.95
N THR A 888 -23.21 50.52 24.14
CA THR A 888 -22.78 51.28 25.32
C THR A 888 -21.27 51.55 25.29
N TYR A 889 -20.82 52.55 26.06
CA TYR A 889 -19.39 52.82 26.22
C TYR A 889 -18.64 51.61 26.80
N ALA A 890 -19.25 50.84 27.70
CA ALA A 890 -18.64 49.63 28.27
C ALA A 890 -18.41 48.55 27.20
N GLN A 891 -19.40 48.31 26.33
CA GLN A 891 -19.29 47.37 25.20
C GLN A 891 -18.26 47.85 24.17
N TRP A 892 -18.27 49.14 23.83
CA TRP A 892 -17.25 49.75 22.98
C TRP A 892 -15.85 49.57 23.57
N LYS A 893 -15.68 49.78 24.89
CA LYS A 893 -14.41 49.60 25.59
C LYS A 893 -13.93 48.14 25.52
N GLN A 894 -14.83 47.16 25.62
CA GLN A 894 -14.51 45.73 25.45
C GLN A 894 -14.11 45.39 24.01
N MET A 895 -14.67 46.07 23.01
CA MET A 895 -14.34 45.87 21.59
C MET A 895 -13.10 46.65 21.14
N SER A 896 -12.74 47.74 21.82
CA SER A 896 -11.57 48.56 21.51
C SER A 896 -10.26 47.96 22.07
N THR A 897 -9.15 48.08 21.34
CA THR A 897 -7.81 47.75 21.83
C THR A 897 -6.97 49.00 22.08
N ASN A 898 -5.95 48.87 22.94
CA ASN A 898 -4.94 49.90 23.11
C ASN A 898 -4.06 49.96 21.83
N ARG A 899 -4.05 51.11 21.14
CA ARG A 899 -3.58 51.26 19.74
C ARG A 899 -2.11 50.90 19.50
N SER A 900 -1.30 50.77 20.54
CA SER A 900 0.15 50.57 20.41
C SER A 900 0.55 49.14 20.01
N ASN A 901 -0.33 48.13 20.19
CA ASN A 901 0.06 46.72 20.07
C ASN A 901 -0.69 45.94 18.97
N SER A 902 -1.39 46.61 18.06
CA SER A 902 -2.12 45.92 16.99
C SER A 902 -1.15 45.29 15.98
N GLN A 903 -1.09 43.96 15.94
CA GLN A 903 -0.39 43.20 14.90
C GLN A 903 -1.41 42.67 13.87
N LEU A 904 -0.97 42.44 12.63
CA LEU A 904 -1.80 41.74 11.67
C LEU A 904 -2.00 40.30 12.13
N ASN A 905 -3.21 39.81 11.87
CA ASN A 905 -3.49 38.41 11.95
C ASN A 905 -2.58 37.68 10.95
N THR A 906 -1.80 36.73 11.46
CA THR A 906 -0.95 35.90 10.60
C THR A 906 -1.75 34.69 10.19
N LEU A 907 -2.03 34.54 8.90
CA LEU A 907 -2.55 33.28 8.36
C LEU A 907 -1.37 32.31 8.23
N TYR A 908 -1.48 31.15 8.85
CA TYR A 908 -0.53 30.06 8.73
C TYR A 908 -1.28 28.76 8.50
N PHE A 909 -0.63 27.78 7.89
CA PHE A 909 -1.26 26.52 7.53
C PHE A 909 -0.68 25.43 8.41
N LEU A 910 -1.55 24.71 9.12
CA LEU A 910 -1.16 23.55 9.92
C LEU A 910 -1.52 22.26 9.19
N PRO A 911 -0.61 21.29 9.08
CA PRO A 911 -0.92 19.99 8.52
C PRO A 911 -1.91 19.22 9.41
N ASP A 912 -3.04 18.76 8.85
CA ASP A 912 -3.95 17.83 9.52
C ASP A 912 -3.46 16.40 9.34
N THR A 913 -2.90 15.83 10.40
CA THR A 913 -2.41 14.46 10.38
C THR A 913 -3.53 13.42 10.36
N ARG A 914 -4.81 13.83 10.52
CA ARG A 914 -5.97 12.91 10.55
C ARG A 914 -6.40 12.43 9.17
N GLN A 915 -6.04 13.10 8.09
CA GLN A 915 -6.47 12.74 6.73
C GLN A 915 -5.32 12.21 5.87
N ALA A 916 -5.63 11.30 4.94
CA ALA A 916 -4.66 10.60 4.08
C ALA A 916 -3.80 11.54 3.21
N ASN A 917 -4.32 12.71 2.85
CA ASN A 917 -3.63 13.69 2.00
C ASN A 917 -2.97 14.85 2.78
N VAL A 918 -2.98 14.79 4.12
CA VAL A 918 -2.55 15.86 5.04
C VAL A 918 -3.00 17.23 4.51
N PRO A 919 -4.30 17.52 4.50
CA PRO A 919 -4.78 18.84 4.12
C PRO A 919 -4.19 19.85 5.09
N PHE A 920 -3.80 20.98 4.54
CA PHE A 920 -3.35 22.10 5.34
C PHE A 920 -4.57 22.88 5.79
N HIS A 921 -4.82 22.91 7.10
CA HIS A 921 -5.86 23.74 7.67
C HIS A 921 -5.36 25.17 7.85
N PRO A 922 -6.05 26.16 7.28
CA PRO A 922 -5.73 27.55 7.54
C PRO A 922 -6.04 27.88 9.00
N MET A 923 -5.04 28.37 9.71
CA MET A 923 -5.12 28.85 11.07
C MET A 923 -4.78 30.32 11.08
N VAL A 924 -5.58 31.12 11.77
CA VAL A 924 -5.34 32.55 11.88
C VAL A 924 -4.79 32.84 13.27
N ARG A 925 -3.50 33.20 13.34
CA ARG A 925 -2.87 33.65 14.58
C ARG A 925 -3.27 35.09 14.78
N CYS A 926 -4.31 35.29 15.56
CA CYS A 926 -4.74 36.63 15.93
C CYS A 926 -4.17 36.99 17.31
N HIS A 927 -3.30 37.99 17.39
CA HIS A 927 -2.89 38.55 18.68
C HIS A 927 -3.30 40.03 18.67
N HIS A 928 -4.28 40.38 19.52
CA HIS A 928 -4.65 41.78 19.83
C HIS A 928 -5.20 42.61 18.65
N HIS A 929 -5.73 41.96 17.60
CA HIS A 929 -6.39 42.66 16.50
C HIS A 929 -7.81 43.08 16.89
N LEU A 930 -8.23 44.28 16.46
CA LEU A 930 -9.50 44.89 16.84
C LEU A 930 -10.71 44.03 16.45
N THR A 931 -10.65 43.33 15.31
CA THR A 931 -11.72 42.42 14.86
C THR A 931 -11.91 41.21 15.78
N MET A 932 -10.87 40.75 16.48
CA MET A 932 -11.01 39.65 17.44
C MET A 932 -11.70 40.07 18.72
N ASN A 933 -11.45 41.29 19.20
CA ASN A 933 -12.18 41.80 20.36
C ASN A 933 -13.67 41.93 20.06
N ILE A 934 -14.00 42.39 18.84
CA ILE A 934 -15.37 42.38 18.34
C ILE A 934 -15.91 40.94 18.28
N SER A 935 -15.17 40.00 17.70
CA SER A 935 -15.58 38.59 17.60
C SER A 935 -15.81 37.94 18.98
N HIS A 936 -14.89 38.10 19.94
CA HIS A 936 -15.05 37.59 21.31
C HIS A 936 -16.20 38.24 22.07
N PHE A 937 -16.48 39.52 21.80
CA PHE A 937 -17.65 40.19 22.36
C PHE A 937 -18.94 39.61 21.78
N LEU A 938 -19.01 39.47 20.45
CA LEU A 938 -20.16 38.86 19.77
C LEU A 938 -20.35 37.40 20.19
N ASN A 939 -19.28 36.62 20.31
CA ASN A 939 -19.38 35.24 20.75
C ASN A 939 -19.96 35.15 22.17
N ARG A 940 -19.50 35.99 23.11
CA ARG A 940 -20.09 36.03 24.46
C ARG A 940 -21.56 36.46 24.48
N LEU A 941 -21.97 37.29 23.53
CA LEU A 941 -23.36 37.73 23.40
C LEU A 941 -24.25 36.65 22.78
N LEU A 942 -23.72 35.94 21.78
CA LEU A 942 -24.46 34.96 20.97
C LEU A 942 -24.43 33.55 21.57
N GLN A 943 -23.39 33.18 22.31
CA GLN A 943 -23.23 31.83 22.88
C GLN A 943 -24.44 31.43 23.74
N PRO A 944 -24.98 32.25 24.66
CA PRO A 944 -26.16 31.86 25.43
C PRO A 944 -27.42 31.67 24.57
N ILE A 945 -27.54 32.43 23.46
CA ILE A 945 -28.65 32.29 22.52
C ILE A 945 -28.48 31.00 21.71
N TYR A 946 -27.26 30.73 21.26
CA TYR A 946 -26.89 29.48 20.58
C TYR A 946 -27.15 28.28 21.49
N ASP A 947 -26.69 28.31 22.74
CA ASP A 947 -26.91 27.26 23.72
C ASP A 947 -28.43 27.07 23.97
N TYR A 948 -29.18 28.16 24.16
CA TYR A 948 -30.64 28.09 24.33
C TYR A 948 -31.35 27.45 23.13
N VAL A 949 -30.93 27.79 21.90
CA VAL A 949 -31.52 27.29 20.66
C VAL A 949 -31.11 25.83 20.37
N THR A 950 -29.90 25.43 20.74
CA THR A 950 -29.40 24.05 20.53
C THR A 950 -29.93 23.05 21.56
N PHE A 951 -30.46 23.51 22.69
CA PHE A 951 -31.02 22.65 23.73
C PHE A 951 -32.42 22.04 23.41
N SER A 952 -33.04 22.31 22.26
CA SER A 952 -34.31 21.66 21.89
C SER A 952 -34.08 20.25 21.31
N THR A 953 -34.38 19.22 22.10
CA THR A 953 -33.91 17.82 21.89
C THR A 953 -34.82 16.89 21.08
N THR A 954 -35.91 17.38 20.47
CA THR A 954 -36.82 16.53 19.67
C THR A 954 -37.30 17.26 18.43
N PHE A 955 -37.01 16.68 17.26
CA PHE A 955 -37.45 17.16 15.96
C PHE A 955 -38.73 16.41 15.56
N ASN A 956 -39.82 17.14 15.30
CA ASN A 956 -41.11 16.53 14.95
C ASN A 956 -41.33 16.49 13.43
N THR A 957 -40.56 17.26 12.66
CA THR A 957 -40.65 17.36 11.20
C THR A 957 -39.27 17.35 10.54
N GLY A 958 -39.22 17.02 9.25
CA GLY A 958 -38.00 17.13 8.45
C GLY A 958 -37.47 18.57 8.33
N ALA A 959 -38.34 19.58 8.49
CA ALA A 959 -37.93 20.98 8.53
C ALA A 959 -37.13 21.31 9.80
N ASP A 960 -37.50 20.70 10.94
CA ASP A 960 -36.77 20.91 12.19
C ASP A 960 -35.36 20.30 12.12
N VAL A 961 -35.18 19.22 11.34
CA VAL A 961 -33.87 18.59 11.08
C VAL A 961 -33.02 19.48 10.18
N ILE A 962 -33.58 20.08 9.12
CA ILE A 962 -32.87 21.06 8.27
C ILE A 962 -32.34 22.22 9.12
N ASP A 963 -33.22 22.78 9.94
CA ASP A 963 -32.92 23.92 10.81
C ASP A 963 -31.86 23.55 11.89
N ALA A 964 -31.82 22.30 12.35
CA ALA A 964 -30.78 21.80 13.24
C ALA A 964 -29.43 21.59 12.53
N VAL A 965 -29.47 21.11 11.28
CA VAL A 965 -28.28 20.88 10.46
C VAL A 965 -27.59 22.19 10.09
N GLU A 966 -28.35 23.25 9.83
CA GLU A 966 -27.80 24.60 9.62
C GLU A 966 -27.11 25.19 10.87
N ARG A 967 -27.33 24.61 12.06
CA ARG A 967 -26.86 25.16 13.35
C ARG A 967 -25.68 24.41 13.97
N CYS A 968 -25.40 23.19 13.54
CA CYS A 968 -24.33 22.37 14.13
C CYS A 968 -23.02 22.53 13.37
N PHE A 969 -21.90 22.55 14.10
CA PHE A 969 -20.55 22.59 13.52
C PHE A 969 -19.96 21.17 13.48
N ASP A 970 -19.49 20.79 12.29
CA ASP A 970 -18.69 19.61 11.95
C ASP A 970 -19.39 18.23 11.96
N GLU A 971 -19.97 17.77 13.08
CA GLU A 971 -20.57 16.43 13.17
C GLU A 971 -21.97 16.45 13.79
N ILE A 972 -22.93 15.74 13.16
CA ILE A 972 -24.33 15.69 13.61
C ILE A 972 -24.72 14.23 13.81
N PHE A 973 -25.21 13.92 15.01
CA PHE A 973 -25.82 12.63 15.34
C PHE A 973 -27.30 12.80 15.60
N PHE A 974 -28.12 11.98 14.96
CA PHE A 974 -29.54 11.85 15.28
C PHE A 974 -29.99 10.40 15.10
N THR A 975 -31.01 10.01 15.86
CA THR A 975 -31.71 8.72 15.70
C THR A 975 -32.93 8.92 14.79
N TRP A 976 -33.19 7.97 13.90
CA TRP A 976 -34.31 8.06 12.95
C TRP A 976 -35.28 6.89 13.13
N ASN A 977 -36.56 7.21 13.41
CA ASN A 977 -37.60 6.20 13.67
C ASN A 977 -38.51 5.92 12.45
N ASP A 978 -38.40 6.69 11.37
CA ASP A 978 -39.16 6.47 10.14
C ASP A 978 -38.39 5.55 9.18
N SER A 979 -38.94 5.29 8.00
CA SER A 979 -38.27 4.55 6.94
C SER A 979 -36.97 5.23 6.49
N GLU A 980 -35.99 4.40 6.13
CA GLU A 980 -34.72 4.79 5.52
C GLU A 980 -34.94 5.61 4.24
N GLN A 981 -35.98 5.29 3.45
CA GLN A 981 -36.34 6.06 2.26
C GLN A 981 -36.68 7.52 2.61
N ARG A 982 -37.51 7.74 3.62
CA ARG A 982 -37.88 9.10 4.04
C ARG A 982 -36.67 9.87 4.59
N LEU A 983 -35.74 9.17 5.23
CA LEU A 983 -34.47 9.75 5.66
C LEU A 983 -33.66 10.24 4.45
N HIS A 984 -33.49 9.39 3.43
CA HIS A 984 -32.83 9.77 2.18
C HIS A 984 -33.50 10.96 1.50
N ASP A 985 -34.84 11.02 1.47
CA ASP A 985 -35.57 12.14 0.86
C ASP A 985 -35.32 13.47 1.59
N VAL A 986 -35.32 13.45 2.93
CA VAL A 986 -35.01 14.63 3.76
C VAL A 986 -33.58 15.07 3.54
N LEU A 987 -32.64 14.13 3.50
CA LEU A 987 -31.21 14.43 3.34
C LEU A 987 -30.87 14.92 1.94
N HIS A 988 -31.50 14.35 0.91
CA HIS A 988 -31.41 14.86 -0.45
C HIS A 988 -31.96 16.30 -0.53
N THR A 989 -33.03 16.60 0.20
CA THR A 989 -33.57 17.96 0.31
C THR A 989 -32.57 18.91 0.98
N ILE A 990 -31.91 18.48 2.08
CA ILE A 990 -30.87 19.26 2.76
C ILE A 990 -29.69 19.52 1.82
N ASN A 991 -29.16 18.50 1.16
CA ASN A 991 -28.02 18.65 0.24
C ASN A 991 -28.35 19.53 -0.98
N ARG A 992 -29.62 19.53 -1.45
CA ARG A 992 -30.08 20.47 -2.47
C ARG A 992 -30.15 21.92 -1.99
N GLN A 993 -30.41 22.14 -0.70
CA GLN A 993 -30.50 23.48 -0.11
C GLN A 993 -29.12 24.03 0.29
N LEU A 994 -28.19 23.16 0.70
CA LEU A 994 -26.84 23.52 1.16
C LEU A 994 -25.76 23.23 0.10
N LEU A 995 -25.91 23.81 -1.10
CA LEU A 995 -25.02 23.58 -2.26
C LEU A 995 -23.52 23.82 -1.99
N ASN A 996 -23.18 24.60 -0.95
CA ASN A 996 -21.79 24.93 -0.60
C ASN A 996 -21.21 24.10 0.55
N MET A 997 -22.00 23.22 1.18
CA MET A 997 -21.59 22.38 2.31
C MET A 997 -22.14 20.96 2.12
N PRO A 998 -21.54 20.14 1.24
CA PRO A 998 -22.03 18.78 1.02
C PRO A 998 -21.94 17.97 2.30
N ILE A 999 -23.07 17.41 2.73
CA ILE A 999 -23.14 16.59 3.94
C ILE A 999 -22.79 15.15 3.57
N THR A 1000 -21.64 14.68 4.07
CA THR A 1000 -21.28 13.26 4.04
C THR A 1000 -21.97 12.55 5.20
N MET A 1001 -22.51 11.36 4.95
CA MET A 1001 -23.24 10.60 5.96
C MET A 1001 -22.80 9.15 6.03
N SER A 1002 -22.92 8.58 7.23
CA SER A 1002 -22.89 7.14 7.45
C SER A 1002 -24.18 6.73 8.15
N ILE A 1003 -24.94 5.84 7.52
CA ILE A 1003 -26.11 5.19 8.13
C ILE A 1003 -25.67 3.79 8.52
N SER A 1004 -25.72 3.49 9.81
CA SER A 1004 -25.32 2.19 10.33
C SER A 1004 -26.01 1.96 11.67
N ASN A 1005 -26.23 0.69 12.01
CA ASN A 1005 -26.56 0.28 13.39
C ASN A 1005 -25.37 0.43 14.33
N ASP A 1006 -24.22 0.88 13.83
CA ASP A 1006 -22.94 1.03 14.51
C ASP A 1006 -22.20 2.22 13.88
N ILE A 1007 -22.25 3.38 14.54
CA ILE A 1007 -21.73 4.66 14.03
C ILE A 1007 -20.69 5.21 14.99
N ASN A 1008 -19.56 5.67 14.45
CA ASN A 1008 -18.63 6.51 15.17
C ASN A 1008 -19.06 7.97 15.04
N CYS A 1009 -19.32 8.63 16.15
CA CYS A 1009 -19.54 10.08 16.23
C CYS A 1009 -18.58 10.63 17.28
N LEU A 1010 -17.77 11.61 16.87
CA LEU A 1010 -16.64 12.11 17.65
C LEU A 1010 -15.70 10.95 18.03
N ASP A 1011 -15.56 10.72 19.33
CA ASP A 1011 -14.73 9.69 19.94
C ASP A 1011 -15.57 8.64 20.67
N VAL A 1012 -16.85 8.50 20.28
CA VAL A 1012 -17.74 7.44 20.74
C VAL A 1012 -18.29 6.63 19.57
N ASN A 1013 -18.40 5.34 19.79
CA ASN A 1013 -19.08 4.38 18.94
C ASN A 1013 -20.46 4.12 19.53
N ILE A 1014 -21.50 4.41 18.77
CA ILE A 1014 -22.89 4.24 19.17
C ILE A 1014 -23.45 3.11 18.33
N CYS A 1015 -23.75 1.98 18.96
CA CYS A 1015 -24.40 0.87 18.30
C CYS A 1015 -25.80 0.59 18.85
N HIS A 1016 -26.71 0.21 17.97
CA HIS A 1016 -28.09 -0.11 18.27
C HIS A 1016 -28.30 -1.62 18.11
N LEU A 1017 -28.60 -2.30 19.23
CA LEU A 1017 -28.87 -3.74 19.27
C LEU A 1017 -30.22 -3.97 19.97
N ASP A 1018 -31.19 -4.47 19.21
CA ASP A 1018 -32.52 -4.87 19.70
C ASP A 1018 -33.27 -3.80 20.53
N GLY A 1019 -33.25 -2.54 20.07
CA GLY A 1019 -33.92 -1.43 20.76
C GLY A 1019 -33.08 -0.78 21.86
N ASN A 1020 -31.86 -1.26 22.11
CA ASN A 1020 -30.96 -0.71 23.12
C ASN A 1020 -29.76 -0.03 22.45
N LEU A 1021 -29.44 1.19 22.90
CA LEU A 1021 -28.21 1.88 22.52
C LEU A 1021 -27.06 1.41 23.42
N LYS A 1022 -26.01 0.92 22.79
CA LYS A 1022 -24.74 0.59 23.41
C LYS A 1022 -23.72 1.61 22.94
N ILE A 1023 -23.10 2.31 23.88
CA ILE A 1023 -22.09 3.33 23.60
C ILE A 1023 -20.74 2.81 24.09
N LYS A 1024 -19.72 2.95 23.25
CA LYS A 1024 -18.32 2.64 23.56
C LYS A 1024 -17.44 3.84 23.25
N VAL A 1025 -16.34 4.01 23.97
CA VAL A 1025 -15.32 5.01 23.60
C VAL A 1025 -14.46 4.41 22.49
N VAL A 1026 -14.19 5.20 21.44
CA VAL A 1026 -13.33 4.77 20.32
C VAL A 1026 -11.94 5.35 20.54
N HIS A 1027 -10.97 4.47 20.72
CA HIS A 1027 -9.56 4.83 20.79
C HIS A 1027 -9.00 4.94 19.36
N GLN A 1028 -9.07 6.13 18.76
CA GLN A 1028 -8.29 6.40 17.56
C GLN A 1028 -6.91 6.90 17.99
N LEU A 1029 -5.82 6.32 17.48
CA LEU A 1029 -4.43 6.69 17.78
C LEU A 1029 -4.14 8.21 17.62
N ASN A 1030 -4.98 8.91 16.83
CA ASN A 1030 -4.81 10.30 16.46
C ASN A 1030 -5.65 11.27 17.33
N THR A 1031 -6.63 10.73 18.05
CA THR A 1031 -7.56 11.45 18.94
C THR A 1031 -7.65 10.77 20.31
N GLU A 1032 -6.65 9.94 20.65
CA GLU A 1032 -6.65 9.08 21.83
C GLU A 1032 -7.14 9.92 23.01
N PRO A 1033 -8.30 9.57 23.63
CA PRO A 1033 -8.92 10.41 24.64
C PRO A 1033 -8.05 10.57 25.89
N TYR A 1034 -7.00 9.73 25.98
CA TYR A 1034 -5.98 9.72 27.03
C TYR A 1034 -4.58 9.98 26.49
N SER A 1035 -4.45 10.63 25.32
CA SER A 1035 -3.23 11.32 24.89
C SER A 1035 -2.90 12.39 25.94
N LEU A 1036 -2.35 11.94 27.06
CA LEU A 1036 -1.64 12.74 28.03
C LEU A 1036 -0.58 13.45 27.18
N PRO A 1037 -0.62 14.79 27.07
CA PRO A 1037 0.55 15.46 26.54
C PRO A 1037 1.69 15.01 27.44
N TYR A 1038 2.70 14.37 26.87
CA TYR A 1038 3.86 13.84 27.60
C TYR A 1038 4.65 15.04 28.14
N VAL A 1039 4.14 15.68 29.18
CA VAL A 1039 4.70 16.91 29.73
C VAL A 1039 5.50 16.55 30.96
N VAL A 1040 6.79 16.29 30.74
CA VAL A 1040 7.77 16.54 31.79
C VAL A 1040 7.67 18.03 32.14
N GLY A 1041 7.14 18.35 33.33
CA GLY A 1041 7.06 19.72 33.86
C GLY A 1041 5.69 20.21 34.35
N HIS A 1042 4.59 19.46 34.17
CA HIS A 1042 3.35 19.79 34.86
C HIS A 1042 3.32 19.21 36.27
N PRO A 1043 2.85 19.98 37.27
CA PRO A 1043 2.82 19.52 38.64
C PRO A 1043 1.82 18.35 38.79
N ARG A 1044 2.20 17.33 39.57
CA ARG A 1044 1.47 16.06 39.73
C ARG A 1044 -0.04 16.23 39.96
N HIS A 1045 -0.47 17.29 40.65
CA HIS A 1045 -1.88 17.59 40.93
C HIS A 1045 -2.77 17.73 39.67
N LYS A 1046 -2.24 18.15 38.51
CA LYS A 1046 -3.05 18.28 37.28
C LYS A 1046 -3.43 16.93 36.65
N TYR A 1047 -2.66 15.87 36.91
CA TYR A 1047 -2.93 14.53 36.36
C TYR A 1047 -4.04 13.80 37.10
N HIS A 1048 -4.26 14.13 38.38
CA HIS A 1048 -5.43 13.67 39.12
C HIS A 1048 -6.72 14.09 38.42
N SER A 1049 -6.80 15.34 37.95
CA SER A 1049 -7.96 15.86 37.25
C SER A 1049 -8.20 15.17 35.91
N LEU A 1050 -7.12 14.78 35.21
CA LEU A 1050 -7.25 14.08 33.93
C LEU A 1050 -7.71 12.64 34.11
N LEU A 1051 -7.11 11.88 35.03
CA LEU A 1051 -7.53 10.50 35.31
C LEU A 1051 -8.97 10.48 35.85
N ARG A 1052 -9.33 11.42 36.73
CA ARG A 1052 -10.72 11.61 37.18
C ARG A 1052 -11.66 11.92 36.01
N ALA A 1053 -11.27 12.79 35.07
CA ALA A 1053 -12.08 13.11 33.90
C ALA A 1053 -12.26 11.89 32.97
N ALA A 1054 -11.20 11.09 32.78
CA ALA A 1054 -11.25 9.83 32.04
C ALA A 1054 -12.23 8.83 32.67
N LEU A 1055 -12.16 8.66 33.99
CA LEU A 1055 -13.06 7.78 34.73
C LEU A 1055 -14.52 8.28 34.71
N LEU A 1056 -14.75 9.58 34.93
CA LEU A 1056 -16.08 10.19 34.79
C LEU A 1056 -16.68 9.94 33.42
N ARG A 1057 -15.86 10.06 32.37
CA ARG A 1057 -16.27 9.82 31.00
C ARG A 1057 -16.59 8.34 30.76
N ALA A 1058 -15.70 7.43 31.13
CA ALA A 1058 -15.91 5.99 31.00
C ALA A 1058 -17.22 5.56 31.67
N THR A 1059 -17.46 5.98 32.91
CA THR A 1059 -18.68 5.65 33.65
C THR A 1059 -19.95 6.18 32.96
N ARG A 1060 -19.89 7.35 32.31
CA ARG A 1060 -21.04 7.93 31.59
C ARG A 1060 -21.33 7.20 30.28
N CYS A 1061 -20.29 6.84 29.54
CA CYS A 1061 -20.39 6.23 28.22
C CYS A 1061 -20.83 4.76 28.29
N TYR A 1062 -20.24 3.96 29.19
CA TYR A 1062 -20.47 2.52 29.19
C TYR A 1062 -21.73 2.13 29.98
N ALA A 1063 -22.63 1.38 29.35
CA ALA A 1063 -23.88 0.92 29.96
C ALA A 1063 -23.71 -0.35 30.81
N ASN A 1064 -22.70 -1.18 30.53
CA ASN A 1064 -22.43 -2.40 31.31
C ASN A 1064 -21.04 -2.39 31.93
N VAL A 1065 -20.91 -3.10 33.04
CA VAL A 1065 -19.70 -3.17 33.85
C VAL A 1065 -18.52 -3.79 33.09
N PHE A 1066 -18.79 -4.74 32.19
CA PHE A 1066 -17.73 -5.41 31.44
C PHE A 1066 -17.02 -4.46 30.47
N ASP A 1067 -17.77 -3.68 29.69
CA ASP A 1067 -17.18 -2.70 28.79
C ASP A 1067 -16.49 -1.55 29.58
N PHE A 1068 -17.04 -1.14 30.73
CA PHE A 1068 -16.37 -0.18 31.61
C PHE A 1068 -15.02 -0.70 32.15
N VAL A 1069 -14.96 -1.98 32.52
CA VAL A 1069 -13.73 -2.61 32.99
C VAL A 1069 -12.70 -2.70 31.88
N ASN A 1070 -13.10 -3.06 30.66
CA ASN A 1070 -12.17 -3.08 29.52
C ASN A 1070 -11.60 -1.67 29.27
N GLU A 1071 -12.45 -0.64 29.30
CA GLU A 1071 -11.98 0.75 29.23
C GLU A 1071 -11.04 1.11 30.39
N LEU A 1072 -11.32 0.63 31.59
CA LEU A 1072 -10.45 0.87 32.74
C LEU A 1072 -9.06 0.28 32.54
N VAL A 1073 -8.96 -0.89 31.92
CA VAL A 1073 -7.68 -1.50 31.53
C VAL A 1073 -6.97 -0.62 30.51
N ASP A 1074 -7.68 -0.12 29.50
CA ASP A 1074 -7.10 0.78 28.50
C ASP A 1074 -6.60 2.09 29.13
N ILE A 1075 -7.38 2.71 30.03
CA ILE A 1075 -6.97 3.88 30.81
C ILE A 1075 -5.71 3.56 31.63
N GLN A 1076 -5.67 2.40 32.31
CA GLN A 1076 -4.51 1.98 33.09
C GLN A 1076 -3.27 1.83 32.20
N LEU A 1077 -3.40 1.14 31.06
CA LEU A 1077 -2.33 0.95 30.09
C LEU A 1077 -1.84 2.29 29.53
N SER A 1078 -2.74 3.23 29.19
CA SER A 1078 -2.37 4.58 28.74
C SER A 1078 -1.57 5.32 29.80
N PHE A 1079 -1.98 5.30 31.07
CA PHE A 1079 -1.22 5.97 32.14
C PHE A 1079 0.10 5.24 32.46
N GLN A 1080 0.14 3.90 32.40
CA GLN A 1080 1.38 3.13 32.54
C GLN A 1080 2.38 3.43 31.42
N TYR A 1081 1.91 3.50 30.18
CA TYR A 1081 2.71 3.92 29.02
C TYR A 1081 3.32 5.31 29.23
N ASN A 1082 2.59 6.19 29.92
CA ASN A 1082 3.05 7.51 30.35
C ASN A 1082 3.86 7.50 31.67
N ARG A 1083 4.40 6.34 32.07
CA ARG A 1083 5.28 6.13 33.24
C ARG A 1083 4.67 6.48 34.60
N PHE A 1084 3.34 6.51 34.73
CA PHE A 1084 2.72 6.57 36.04
C PHE A 1084 2.86 5.21 36.75
N SER A 1085 3.16 5.22 38.06
CA SER A 1085 3.26 3.97 38.82
C SER A 1085 1.89 3.31 38.97
N ASN A 1086 1.88 1.98 39.02
CA ASN A 1086 0.64 1.22 39.25
C ASN A 1086 -0.06 1.66 40.53
N ASP A 1087 0.70 1.88 41.61
CA ASP A 1087 0.15 2.35 42.89
C ASP A 1087 -0.59 3.68 42.74
N PHE A 1088 -0.02 4.66 42.00
CA PHE A 1088 -0.69 5.93 41.75
C PHE A 1088 -2.02 5.74 41.02
N ILE A 1089 -2.01 4.93 39.95
CA ILE A 1089 -3.20 4.69 39.12
C ILE A 1089 -4.28 4.00 39.95
N ILE A 1090 -3.90 2.96 40.71
CA ILE A 1090 -4.77 2.22 41.62
C ILE A 1090 -5.37 3.14 42.68
N ASP A 1091 -4.55 3.95 43.34
CA ASP A 1091 -4.99 4.92 44.36
C ASP A 1091 -6.00 5.91 43.78
N GLN A 1092 -5.78 6.40 42.55
CA GLN A 1092 -6.71 7.32 41.91
C GLN A 1092 -8.03 6.67 41.52
N ILE A 1093 -8.01 5.42 41.05
CA ILE A 1093 -9.23 4.66 40.76
C ILE A 1093 -10.01 4.41 42.06
N GLN A 1094 -9.33 4.03 43.14
CA GLN A 1094 -9.97 3.84 44.45
C GLN A 1094 -10.54 5.15 45.03
N LEU A 1095 -9.82 6.27 44.86
CA LEU A 1095 -10.31 7.59 45.26
C LEU A 1095 -11.56 7.99 44.47
N PHE A 1096 -11.58 7.75 43.15
CA PHE A 1096 -12.75 7.97 42.30
C PHE A 1096 -13.94 7.12 42.74
N LEU A 1097 -13.74 5.81 42.95
CA LEU A 1097 -14.81 4.91 43.42
C LEU A 1097 -15.34 5.33 44.80
N LYS A 1098 -14.45 5.72 45.71
CA LYS A 1098 -14.81 6.26 47.03
C LYS A 1098 -15.57 7.58 46.94
N GLU A 1099 -15.20 8.47 46.02
CA GLU A 1099 -15.87 9.75 45.78
C GLU A 1099 -17.35 9.56 45.43
N PHE A 1100 -17.67 8.51 44.66
CA PHE A 1100 -19.03 8.18 44.24
C PHE A 1100 -19.71 7.09 45.09
N GLY A 1101 -19.13 6.72 46.24
CA GLY A 1101 -19.75 5.81 47.21
C GLY A 1101 -19.59 4.31 46.96
N GLU A 1102 -18.81 3.92 45.95
CA GLU A 1102 -18.70 2.54 45.44
C GLU A 1102 -17.35 1.89 45.75
N SER A 1103 -16.84 2.10 46.96
CA SER A 1103 -15.54 1.53 47.39
C SER A 1103 -15.51 -0.01 47.47
N GLN A 1104 -16.67 -0.66 47.36
CA GLN A 1104 -16.80 -2.12 47.36
C GLN A 1104 -16.54 -2.74 45.98
N MET A 1105 -16.52 -1.93 44.91
CA MET A 1105 -16.26 -2.40 43.55
C MET A 1105 -14.78 -2.82 43.42
N ASN A 1106 -14.52 -4.13 43.36
CA ASN A 1106 -13.17 -4.66 43.22
C ASN A 1106 -12.76 -4.72 41.74
N VAL A 1107 -11.98 -3.75 41.30
CA VAL A 1107 -11.47 -3.62 39.92
C VAL A 1107 -10.11 -4.31 39.69
N HIS A 1108 -9.59 -5.05 40.68
CA HIS A 1108 -8.24 -5.63 40.62
C HIS A 1108 -8.19 -7.18 40.64
N GLY A 1109 -9.32 -7.87 40.45
CA GLY A 1109 -9.37 -9.33 40.36
C GLY A 1109 -9.84 -9.79 38.98
N GLY A 1110 -8.99 -10.47 38.21
CA GLY A 1110 -9.32 -10.94 36.87
C GLY A 1110 -10.65 -11.71 36.79
N GLU A 1111 -11.41 -11.48 35.70
CA GLU A 1111 -12.68 -12.04 35.20
C GLU A 1111 -13.82 -12.48 36.15
N LYS A 1112 -13.61 -12.69 37.45
CA LYS A 1112 -14.55 -13.42 38.32
C LYS A 1112 -15.40 -12.57 39.27
N PHE A 1113 -15.30 -11.24 39.29
CA PHE A 1113 -16.02 -10.40 40.27
C PHE A 1113 -16.49 -9.03 39.75
N TYR A 1114 -17.23 -8.98 38.64
CA TYR A 1114 -17.87 -7.74 38.18
C TYR A 1114 -19.37 -7.75 38.52
N ASP A 1115 -19.79 -6.88 39.43
CA ASP A 1115 -21.20 -6.72 39.84
C ASP A 1115 -21.82 -5.55 39.06
N GLN A 1116 -22.75 -5.86 38.14
CA GLN A 1116 -23.47 -4.86 37.35
C GLN A 1116 -24.28 -3.91 38.23
N SER A 1117 -24.81 -4.36 39.37
CA SER A 1117 -25.64 -3.53 40.25
C SER A 1117 -24.85 -2.42 40.94
N LEU A 1118 -23.63 -2.73 41.40
CA LEU A 1118 -22.70 -1.72 41.95
C LEU A 1118 -22.27 -0.72 40.87
N TYR A 1119 -22.04 -1.19 39.65
CA TYR A 1119 -21.72 -0.30 38.53
C TYR A 1119 -22.89 0.63 38.14
N ASP A 1120 -24.13 0.12 38.15
CA ASP A 1120 -25.32 0.94 37.88
C ASP A 1120 -25.50 2.03 38.94
N HIS A 1121 -25.20 1.74 40.21
CA HIS A 1121 -25.15 2.76 41.27
C HIS A 1121 -24.05 3.80 41.03
N LEU A 1122 -22.81 3.38 40.74
CA LEU A 1122 -21.71 4.28 40.37
C LEU A 1122 -22.13 5.24 39.27
N ARG A 1123 -22.73 4.69 38.21
CA ARG A 1123 -23.21 5.42 37.04
C ARG A 1123 -24.30 6.41 37.40
N HIS A 1124 -25.29 6.02 38.20
CA HIS A 1124 -26.33 6.92 38.68
C HIS A 1124 -25.76 8.13 39.45
N HIS A 1125 -24.80 7.88 40.34
CA HIS A 1125 -24.16 8.94 41.13
C HIS A 1125 -23.33 9.90 40.26
N VAL A 1126 -22.59 9.38 39.28
CA VAL A 1126 -21.85 10.20 38.31
C VAL A 1126 -22.78 11.05 37.45
N PHE A 1127 -23.93 10.51 36.98
CA PHE A 1127 -24.92 11.30 36.24
C PHE A 1127 -25.50 12.44 37.07
N LYS A 1128 -25.85 12.16 38.33
CA LYS A 1128 -26.38 13.17 39.25
C LYS A 1128 -25.37 14.27 39.56
N TYR A 1129 -24.09 13.92 39.70
CA TYR A 1129 -23.00 14.89 39.83
C TYR A 1129 -22.92 15.80 38.59
N HIS A 1130 -22.94 15.22 37.40
CA HIS A 1130 -22.85 16.00 36.16
C HIS A 1130 -24.07 16.91 35.95
N GLN A 1131 -25.27 16.48 36.33
CA GLN A 1131 -26.47 17.32 36.25
C GLN A 1131 -26.37 18.55 37.17
N ARG A 1132 -25.83 18.39 38.38
CA ARG A 1132 -25.60 19.49 39.32
C ARG A 1132 -24.53 20.51 38.89
N GLU A 1133 -23.58 20.12 38.02
CA GLU A 1133 -22.63 21.08 37.44
C GLU A 1133 -23.19 21.82 36.22
N LYS A 1134 -24.25 21.28 35.60
CA LYS A 1134 -24.94 21.94 34.49
C LYS A 1134 -25.98 22.95 34.97
N ASP A 1135 -26.70 22.63 36.04
CA ASP A 1135 -27.64 23.51 36.73
C ASP A 1135 -26.91 24.64 37.47
#